data_AF-M4Z0W3-F1
#
_entry.id   AF-M4Z0W3-F1
#
_cell.length_a   1.000
_cell.length_b   1.000
_cell.length_c   1.000
_cell.angle_alpha   90.00
_cell.angle_beta   90.00
_cell.angle_gamma   90.00
#
_symmetry.space_group_name_H-M   'P 1'
#
loop_
_entity.id
_entity.type
_entity.pdbx_description
1 polymer ?
#
loop_
_entity_poly.entity_id
_entity_poly.type
_entity_poly.pdbx_seq_one_letter_code
_entity_poly.pdbx_strand_id
1 'polypeptide(L)'
;MSTIDLVPTSPSDLRALAENSNAWPFEQAKAIVNRLKKTPKDEVLFETGYGPSGLPHIGTFGEVARTTMVRHAFRVLTEDKIKTRLLAFSDDMDGLRKVPDNVPNKEMLASHLGKPLSRIPDPFSNEYPSFAAHNNARLRAFLDRFGFDYEFASSTEYYTAGKFDAALLRMLERLEKVMAIMLPSLREERAASYSPFLPICPRTGLVLYVPIVAHDAKAGTISYDDPETKERMTVPVTGGHCKLQWKPDWAMRWHALGVDYEMAGKDLIDSVKLSGKICAALGGTPPEGFNYELFLDEQGQKISKSKGNGLTIDEWLRYASPESLSLFMYREPKAAKRLYFDVIPRNVDDYQQFLEGFPKQDPKQQLGNPVWHIHSGRPPKADMPVTFQLLLTLVSSSNAENAETLWGFIGRYRPGVTPQTHPKLDAMVGYAINYYRDFVAPTKTFREPTEVERVALQDLRDALSNLPADASAEDIQNVVYEIGRREPFLDHAKKGKDGRPGVSLDWFNMLYQVLLGQEKGPRFGSFVAVYGVNNAVAMIDGALARSSSRKLTVPSSIEEIIQRADAIEGSVSELMISEEINKARIALKSPSEAENLGGWAEALGFALFPSKSNTSPWSTYFGPMATSVDAEGNSHYHPDIGGTPAEVLDHWAMRATSLKHPVLRARYADLAWDLAYAIGRRRRDLIAARTAIDNYLESASERFRSERYHQYDAVDRALDLAIQIKDEGRIDAARVAYMTLHRQDMQQGGNLWWRAVDRLLDEKKANLTEDEQEELIRDLEALVNQSSDPSATKFDPYVTENAARRLIKVYSRGHRSADVRRLHEAVAKAYERFADAHPPMLAAALLQTSMDAYERAGLTEDSKRVRVEMQRQIGESKSDMKPITSEILIQNDDLEKFLTGVIDEDLGSTFAKLAIEFLPKRKILEADVKETAKEAPLMAHISQKIMSDDRVAAIIGSVKDDLFGRLFQQAKFSFSFSHIWLLAAFQRLAERHDVLPEHFVGWANRHGIFEDMGLLLQGVRAWFEGDYVKAVHVLVPQIEGGVRSIAGQLGKPVTKAHPKIKGASVAINMGDILYSDEIVKKLGDDVAFYLLALYADPRGLNLRNQLAHGQLRLTSINDHTARLLIHTLLVLGLWKEFAESFAQTQAQSVEEKL
;
A
#
# COMPACT_ATOMS: atom_id res chain seq x y z
N MET A 1 20.71 -37.57 10.24
CA MET A 1 22.00 -37.21 9.63
C MET A 1 23.10 -37.40 10.65
N SER A 2 24.24 -37.99 10.27
CA SER A 2 25.41 -38.13 11.16
C SER A 2 26.10 -36.77 11.28
N THR A 3 26.26 -36.27 12.51
CA THR A 3 26.99 -35.04 12.85
C THR A 3 28.49 -35.34 12.98
N ILE A 4 29.33 -34.32 12.82
CA ILE A 4 30.78 -34.41 13.05
C ILE A 4 31.10 -33.74 14.39
N ASP A 5 31.46 -34.51 15.42
CA ASP A 5 31.97 -33.98 16.69
C ASP A 5 33.51 -33.93 16.64
N LEU A 6 34.10 -32.78 16.33
CA LEU A 6 35.58 -32.64 16.21
C LEU A 6 36.20 -31.51 17.06
N VAL A 7 35.47 -30.99 18.04
CA VAL A 7 35.97 -30.04 19.04
C VAL A 7 36.21 -30.81 20.35
N PRO A 8 37.28 -30.53 21.14
CA PRO A 8 37.76 -31.42 22.21
C PRO A 8 36.67 -31.95 23.14
N THR A 9 36.84 -33.20 23.55
CA THR A 9 35.86 -34.03 24.28
C THR A 9 35.54 -33.52 25.69
N SER A 10 36.28 -32.56 26.24
CA SER A 10 35.98 -31.93 27.52
C SER A 10 35.44 -30.50 27.34
N PRO A 11 34.31 -30.13 28.00
CA PRO A 11 33.79 -28.76 27.99
C PRO A 11 34.82 -27.70 28.42
N SER A 12 35.76 -28.08 29.30
CA SER A 12 36.85 -27.22 29.78
C SER A 12 37.84 -26.84 28.69
N ASP A 13 38.24 -27.79 27.84
CA ASP A 13 39.18 -27.53 26.74
C ASP A 13 38.55 -26.68 25.64
N LEU A 14 37.26 -26.94 25.34
CA LEU A 14 36.50 -26.13 24.40
C LEU A 14 36.34 -24.69 24.90
N ARG A 15 36.06 -24.50 26.20
CA ARG A 15 36.02 -23.16 26.80
C ARG A 15 37.36 -22.42 26.67
N ALA A 16 38.49 -23.08 26.95
CA ALA A 16 39.82 -22.46 26.83
C ALA A 16 40.14 -22.00 25.40
N LEU A 17 39.72 -22.77 24.39
CA LEU A 17 39.83 -22.38 22.98
C LEU A 17 38.89 -21.23 22.63
N ALA A 18 37.64 -21.26 23.12
CA ALA A 18 36.64 -20.21 22.91
C ALA A 18 37.04 -18.86 23.51
N GLU A 19 37.66 -18.85 24.70
CA GLU A 19 38.19 -17.63 25.34
C GLU A 19 39.22 -16.90 24.46
N ASN A 20 39.95 -17.66 23.62
CA ASN A 20 40.98 -17.15 22.70
C ASN A 20 40.50 -17.02 21.24
N SER A 21 39.24 -17.30 20.93
CA SER A 21 38.69 -17.18 19.57
C SER A 21 38.38 -15.72 19.21
N ASN A 22 38.71 -15.33 17.98
CA ASN A 22 38.43 -13.99 17.44
C ASN A 22 37.12 -13.94 16.62
N ALA A 23 36.34 -15.04 16.59
CA ALA A 23 35.06 -15.02 15.89
C ALA A 23 34.12 -14.03 16.58
N TRP A 24 33.41 -13.22 15.79
CA TRP A 24 32.58 -12.13 16.34
C TRP A 24 31.51 -12.60 17.34
N PRO A 25 30.90 -13.81 17.26
CA PRO A 25 29.97 -14.25 18.29
C PRO A 25 30.63 -14.44 19.66
N PHE A 26 31.86 -14.97 19.69
CA PHE A 26 32.63 -15.11 20.93
C PHE A 26 33.05 -13.76 21.50
N GLU A 27 33.43 -12.80 20.66
CA GLU A 27 33.74 -11.43 21.12
C GLU A 27 32.54 -10.77 21.82
N GLN A 28 31.33 -10.93 21.27
CA GLN A 28 30.11 -10.44 21.92
C GLN A 28 29.79 -11.21 23.20
N ALA A 29 29.90 -12.54 23.18
CA ALA A 29 29.64 -13.37 24.35
C ALA A 29 30.60 -13.10 25.52
N LYS A 30 31.88 -12.80 25.25
CA LYS A 30 32.87 -12.41 26.27
C LYS A 30 32.46 -11.14 27.01
N ALA A 31 31.83 -10.17 26.33
CA ALA A 31 31.32 -8.96 26.98
C ALA A 31 30.26 -9.31 28.05
N ILE A 32 29.33 -10.22 27.71
CA ILE A 32 28.31 -10.73 28.63
C ILE A 32 28.95 -11.47 29.81
N VAL A 33 29.91 -12.37 29.56
CA VAL A 33 30.63 -13.09 30.63
C VAL A 33 31.35 -12.11 31.56
N ASN A 34 32.00 -11.08 31.02
CA ASN A 34 32.69 -10.07 31.83
C ASN A 34 31.72 -9.21 32.67
N ARG A 35 30.51 -8.96 32.17
CA ARG A 35 29.43 -8.35 32.95
C ARG A 35 28.98 -9.25 34.10
N LEU A 36 28.79 -10.54 33.87
CA LEU A 36 28.35 -11.49 34.90
C LEU A 36 29.38 -11.72 36.00
N LYS A 37 30.68 -11.51 35.73
CA LYS A 37 31.71 -11.49 36.78
C LYS A 37 31.47 -10.38 37.81
N LYS A 38 30.84 -9.27 37.42
CA LYS A 38 30.51 -8.15 38.30
C LYS A 38 29.13 -8.32 38.94
N THR A 39 28.17 -8.80 38.16
CA THR A 39 26.79 -9.01 38.59
C THR A 39 26.33 -10.42 38.21
N PRO A 40 26.58 -11.44 39.07
CA PRO A 40 26.22 -12.82 38.79
C PRO A 40 24.72 -13.01 38.61
N LYS A 41 24.33 -13.91 37.70
CA LYS A 41 22.95 -14.36 37.46
C LYS A 41 22.93 -15.84 37.13
N ASP A 42 21.84 -16.50 37.50
CA ASP A 42 21.58 -17.92 37.18
C ASP A 42 21.02 -18.12 35.76
N GLU A 43 20.41 -17.06 35.20
CA GLU A 43 19.83 -17.03 33.85
C GLU A 43 20.17 -15.71 33.14
N VAL A 44 20.49 -15.81 31.85
CA VAL A 44 20.80 -14.68 30.97
C VAL A 44 19.73 -14.56 29.89
N LEU A 45 19.15 -13.36 29.77
CA LEU A 45 18.10 -13.08 28.80
C LEU A 45 18.66 -12.36 27.57
N PHE A 46 18.51 -13.01 26.42
CA PHE A 46 18.73 -12.43 25.11
C PHE A 46 17.38 -11.92 24.57
N GLU A 47 17.35 -10.72 24.00
CA GLU A 47 16.14 -10.16 23.39
C GLU A 47 16.37 -9.77 21.92
N THR A 48 15.30 -9.84 21.14
CA THR A 48 15.16 -9.22 19.81
C THR A 48 13.78 -8.57 19.73
N GLY A 49 13.62 -7.49 18.96
CA GLY A 49 12.36 -6.73 18.90
C GLY A 49 11.95 -6.39 17.46
N TYR A 50 10.66 -6.46 17.16
CA TYR A 50 10.14 -5.98 15.86
C TYR A 50 8.74 -5.37 15.96
N GLY A 51 8.45 -4.44 15.05
CA GLY A 51 7.13 -3.83 14.89
C GLY A 51 6.26 -4.56 13.84
N PRO A 52 5.10 -5.13 14.23
CA PRO A 52 4.24 -5.91 13.33
C PRO A 52 3.28 -5.05 12.49
N SER A 53 3.72 -3.86 12.08
CA SER A 53 2.96 -2.92 11.22
C SER A 53 3.03 -3.27 9.71
N GLY A 54 3.42 -4.49 9.39
CA GLY A 54 3.57 -5.05 8.04
C GLY A 54 4.43 -6.32 8.10
N LEU A 55 4.57 -7.01 6.96
CA LEU A 55 5.23 -8.31 6.89
C LEU A 55 6.69 -8.30 7.41
N PRO A 56 7.14 -9.37 8.09
CA PRO A 56 8.52 -9.49 8.54
C PRO A 56 9.47 -9.53 7.34
N HIS A 57 10.61 -8.85 7.47
CA HIS A 57 11.61 -8.78 6.39
C HIS A 57 12.95 -9.36 6.86
N ILE A 58 13.91 -9.43 5.93
CA ILE A 58 15.24 -10.02 6.15
C ILE A 58 16.03 -9.44 7.34
N GLY A 59 15.74 -8.19 7.74
CA GLY A 59 16.38 -7.54 8.89
C GLY A 59 15.96 -8.18 10.20
N THR A 60 14.66 -8.41 10.38
CA THR A 60 14.09 -9.10 11.54
C THR A 60 14.66 -10.52 11.69
N PHE A 61 14.82 -11.24 10.57
CA PHE A 61 15.53 -12.53 10.59
C PHE A 61 16.97 -12.39 11.07
N GLY A 62 17.71 -11.43 10.51
CA GLY A 62 19.12 -11.22 10.81
C GLY A 62 19.39 -10.95 12.28
N GLU A 63 18.48 -10.26 12.98
CA GLU A 63 18.53 -10.05 14.43
C GLU A 63 18.46 -11.37 15.21
N VAL A 64 17.47 -12.21 14.92
CA VAL A 64 17.28 -13.49 15.61
C VAL A 64 18.41 -14.47 15.31
N ALA A 65 18.79 -14.59 14.03
CA ALA A 65 19.85 -15.48 13.58
C ALA A 65 21.20 -15.15 14.25
N ARG A 66 21.59 -13.87 14.26
CA ARG A 66 22.85 -13.43 14.87
C ARG A 66 22.81 -13.54 16.38
N THR A 67 21.69 -13.21 17.03
CA THR A 67 21.55 -13.34 18.48
C THR A 67 21.67 -14.79 18.93
N THR A 68 21.11 -15.72 18.16
CA THR A 68 21.25 -17.16 18.40
C THR A 68 22.71 -17.61 18.35
N MET A 69 23.51 -17.11 17.41
CA MET A 69 24.95 -17.42 17.33
C MET A 69 25.72 -16.90 18.55
N VAL A 70 25.40 -15.70 19.05
CA VAL A 70 26.01 -15.15 20.28
C VAL A 70 25.57 -15.94 21.51
N ARG A 71 24.29 -16.30 21.60
CA ARG A 71 23.76 -17.16 22.68
C ARG A 71 24.48 -18.50 22.72
N HIS A 72 24.72 -19.13 21.56
CA HIS A 72 25.49 -20.36 21.49
C HIS A 72 26.95 -20.16 21.96
N ALA A 73 27.63 -19.12 21.48
CA ALA A 73 29.00 -18.80 21.93
C ALA A 73 29.08 -18.54 23.45
N PHE A 74 28.07 -17.89 24.02
CA PHE A 74 27.96 -17.64 25.46
C PHE A 74 27.78 -18.93 26.27
N ARG A 75 26.90 -19.83 25.82
CA ARG A 75 26.71 -21.17 26.40
C ARG A 75 28.02 -21.95 26.45
N VAL A 76 28.81 -21.87 25.39
CA VAL A 76 30.14 -22.51 25.34
C VAL A 76 31.12 -21.89 26.33
N LEU A 77 31.22 -20.56 26.40
CA LEU A 77 32.11 -19.87 27.36
C LEU A 77 31.73 -20.12 28.84
N THR A 78 30.47 -20.46 29.10
CA THR A 78 29.94 -20.74 30.44
C THR A 78 29.79 -22.22 30.73
N GLU A 79 30.19 -23.09 29.81
CA GLU A 79 30.03 -24.55 29.91
C GLU A 79 28.59 -24.98 30.24
N ASP A 80 27.60 -24.26 29.69
CA ASP A 80 26.16 -24.44 29.97
C ASP A 80 25.78 -24.34 31.47
N LYS A 81 26.66 -23.81 32.33
CA LYS A 81 26.40 -23.63 33.77
C LYS A 81 25.38 -22.54 34.06
N ILE A 82 25.19 -21.60 33.13
CA ILE A 82 24.24 -20.48 33.23
C ILE A 82 23.13 -20.69 32.21
N LYS A 83 21.87 -20.63 32.65
CA LYS A 83 20.71 -20.81 31.76
C LYS A 83 20.59 -19.64 30.79
N THR A 84 20.04 -19.89 29.61
CA THR A 84 19.82 -18.83 28.61
C THR A 84 18.46 -18.94 27.96
N ARG A 85 17.82 -17.80 27.73
CA ARG A 85 16.56 -17.67 26.97
C ARG A 85 16.71 -16.61 25.90
N LEU A 86 16.00 -16.79 24.79
CA LEU A 86 15.90 -15.83 23.70
C LEU A 86 14.44 -15.40 23.54
N LEU A 87 14.15 -14.13 23.79
CA LEU A 87 12.83 -13.54 23.63
C LEU A 87 12.73 -12.80 22.30
N ALA A 88 11.79 -13.23 21.45
CA ALA A 88 11.39 -12.51 20.23
C ALA A 88 10.16 -11.66 20.54
N PHE A 89 10.38 -10.37 20.75
CA PHE A 89 9.37 -9.44 21.25
C PHE A 89 8.66 -8.70 20.09
N SER A 90 7.34 -8.72 20.09
CA SER A 90 6.48 -8.04 19.11
C SER A 90 5.86 -6.79 19.71
N ASP A 91 6.17 -5.62 19.15
CA ASP A 91 5.61 -4.32 19.56
C ASP A 91 4.18 -4.09 19.02
N ASP A 92 3.30 -5.09 19.19
CA ASP A 92 1.94 -5.13 18.64
C ASP A 92 0.92 -4.18 19.30
N MET A 93 1.29 -3.54 20.41
CA MET A 93 0.45 -2.54 21.08
C MET A 93 0.65 -1.13 20.50
N ASP A 94 1.63 -0.94 19.61
CA ASP A 94 1.86 0.35 18.95
C ASP A 94 0.64 0.79 18.14
N GLY A 95 0.31 2.07 18.20
CA GLY A 95 -0.76 2.65 17.38
C GLY A 95 -0.41 2.71 15.89
N LEU A 96 -1.33 2.33 15.01
CA LEU A 96 -1.16 2.47 13.56
C LEU A 96 -1.07 3.95 13.17
N ARG A 97 0.13 4.44 12.84
CA ARG A 97 0.36 5.88 12.56
C ARG A 97 -0.01 6.30 11.14
N LYS A 98 0.13 5.40 10.18
CA LYS A 98 -0.15 5.60 8.76
C LYS A 98 -0.51 4.26 8.12
N VAL A 99 -1.29 4.29 7.05
CA VAL A 99 -1.61 3.11 6.25
C VAL A 99 -0.39 2.75 5.38
N PRO A 100 0.15 1.52 5.45
CA PRO A 100 1.25 1.10 4.57
C PRO A 100 0.79 0.92 3.12
N ASP A 101 1.59 1.39 2.15
CA ASP A 101 1.23 1.33 0.72
C ASP A 101 1.23 -0.10 0.15
N ASN A 102 1.93 -1.02 0.79
CA ASN A 102 2.11 -2.41 0.38
C ASN A 102 1.15 -3.39 1.07
N VAL A 103 0.13 -2.88 1.76
CA VAL A 103 -0.87 -3.71 2.46
C VAL A 103 -2.24 -3.53 1.79
N PRO A 104 -3.00 -4.62 1.53
CA PRO A 104 -4.36 -4.55 0.98
C PRO A 104 -5.34 -3.89 1.96
N ASN A 105 -6.58 -3.62 1.51
CA ASN A 105 -7.66 -3.06 2.34
C ASN A 105 -7.29 -1.73 3.04
N LYS A 106 -6.71 -0.79 2.28
CA LYS A 106 -6.17 0.48 2.79
C LYS A 106 -7.23 1.36 3.44
N GLU A 107 -8.44 1.36 2.90
CA GLU A 107 -9.59 2.13 3.41
C GLU A 107 -10.01 1.61 4.79
N MET A 108 -10.03 0.29 5.00
CA MET A 108 -10.29 -0.31 6.31
C MET A 108 -9.22 0.10 7.32
N LEU A 109 -7.94 0.02 6.94
CA LEU A 109 -6.82 0.44 7.80
C LEU A 109 -6.87 1.94 8.13
N ALA A 110 -7.31 2.79 7.20
CA ALA A 110 -7.46 4.22 7.43
C ALA A 110 -8.47 4.53 8.55
N SER A 111 -9.55 3.75 8.65
CA SER A 111 -10.55 3.86 9.72
C SER A 111 -10.05 3.43 11.11
N HIS A 112 -8.86 2.83 11.18
CA HIS A 112 -8.24 2.30 12.40
C HIS A 112 -6.92 3.01 12.75
N LEU A 113 -6.62 4.14 12.13
CA LEU A 113 -5.48 4.97 12.51
C LEU A 113 -5.52 5.31 14.00
N GLY A 114 -4.37 5.18 14.65
CA GLY A 114 -4.18 5.39 16.08
C GLY A 114 -4.59 4.21 16.97
N LYS A 115 -5.29 3.18 16.47
CA LYS A 115 -5.58 1.96 17.26
C LYS A 115 -4.32 1.08 17.39
N PRO A 116 -4.14 0.34 18.50
CA PRO A 116 -3.09 -0.67 18.64
C PRO A 116 -3.17 -1.70 17.51
N LEU A 117 -2.03 -2.08 16.91
CA LEU A 117 -1.98 -3.05 15.79
C LEU A 117 -2.65 -4.39 16.14
N SER A 118 -2.59 -4.81 17.40
CA SER A 118 -3.25 -6.00 17.94
C SER A 118 -4.78 -5.93 17.97
N ARG A 119 -5.36 -4.74 17.78
CA ARG A 119 -6.81 -4.46 17.78
C ARG A 119 -7.37 -4.05 16.43
N ILE A 120 -6.56 -4.11 15.37
CA ILE A 120 -6.97 -3.81 13.99
C ILE A 120 -7.28 -5.14 13.29
N PRO A 121 -8.40 -5.28 12.56
CA PRO A 121 -8.68 -6.49 11.78
C PRO A 121 -7.54 -6.86 10.81
N ASP A 122 -7.37 -8.15 10.51
CA ASP A 122 -6.38 -8.60 9.53
C ASP A 122 -6.71 -8.05 8.13
N PRO A 123 -5.83 -7.22 7.51
CA PRO A 123 -6.08 -6.69 6.17
C PRO A 123 -5.82 -7.71 5.07
N PHE A 124 -5.11 -8.81 5.33
CA PHE A 124 -4.70 -9.78 4.30
C PHE A 124 -5.70 -10.93 4.13
N SER A 125 -6.39 -11.30 5.20
CA SER A 125 -7.27 -12.46 5.25
C SER A 125 -8.28 -12.36 6.41
N ASN A 126 -9.14 -13.36 6.55
CA ASN A 126 -10.00 -13.53 7.74
C ASN A 126 -9.50 -14.65 8.67
N GLU A 127 -8.28 -15.17 8.46
CA GLU A 127 -7.73 -16.31 9.22
C GLU A 127 -7.21 -15.88 10.60
N TYR A 128 -6.67 -14.67 10.71
CA TYR A 128 -6.07 -14.15 11.94
C TYR A 128 -6.95 -13.08 12.59
N PRO A 129 -6.98 -13.03 13.94
CA PRO A 129 -7.87 -12.12 14.67
C PRO A 129 -7.49 -10.64 14.54
N SER A 130 -6.25 -10.33 14.12
CA SER A 130 -5.80 -8.95 13.93
C SER A 130 -4.62 -8.83 12.95
N PHE A 131 -4.39 -7.60 12.49
CA PHE A 131 -3.26 -7.23 11.64
C PHE A 131 -1.91 -7.63 12.25
N ALA A 132 -1.73 -7.38 13.54
CA ALA A 132 -0.53 -7.85 14.23
C ALA A 132 -0.49 -9.38 14.34
N ALA A 133 -1.61 -10.04 14.65
CA ALA A 133 -1.64 -11.50 14.78
C ALA A 133 -1.22 -12.21 13.48
N HIS A 134 -1.65 -11.72 12.31
CA HIS A 134 -1.19 -12.22 11.02
C HIS A 134 0.33 -12.10 10.88
N ASN A 135 0.88 -10.90 11.07
CA ASN A 135 2.31 -10.66 10.92
C ASN A 135 3.14 -11.44 11.95
N ASN A 136 2.63 -11.61 13.17
CA ASN A 136 3.23 -12.41 14.23
C ASN A 136 3.24 -13.90 13.88
N ALA A 137 2.16 -14.43 13.30
CA ALA A 137 2.13 -15.80 12.82
C ALA A 137 3.14 -16.04 11.68
N ARG A 138 3.26 -15.09 10.75
CA ARG A 138 4.26 -15.14 9.67
C ARG A 138 5.69 -15.13 10.21
N LEU A 139 6.00 -14.28 11.20
CA LEU A 139 7.32 -14.30 11.81
C LEU A 139 7.60 -15.63 12.50
N ARG A 140 6.66 -16.15 13.29
CA ARG A 140 6.87 -17.42 14.02
C ARG A 140 7.11 -18.59 13.08
N ALA A 141 6.22 -18.77 12.09
CA ALA A 141 6.37 -19.81 11.07
C ALA A 141 7.73 -19.73 10.37
N PHE A 142 8.20 -18.51 10.15
CA PHE A 142 9.51 -18.26 9.58
C PHE A 142 10.67 -18.64 10.52
N LEU A 143 10.63 -18.25 11.79
CA LEU A 143 11.68 -18.62 12.77
C LEU A 143 11.70 -20.13 13.04
N ASP A 144 10.52 -20.75 13.13
CA ASP A 144 10.35 -22.19 13.33
C ASP A 144 10.97 -22.99 12.18
N ARG A 145 10.84 -22.51 10.93
CA ARG A 145 11.43 -23.13 9.73
C ARG A 145 12.97 -23.20 9.80
N PHE A 146 13.62 -22.29 10.52
CA PHE A 146 15.08 -22.28 10.73
C PHE A 146 15.50 -23.03 11.99
N GLY A 147 14.54 -23.56 12.76
CA GLY A 147 14.80 -24.32 13.98
C GLY A 147 15.37 -23.49 15.12
N PHE A 148 15.06 -22.19 15.17
CA PHE A 148 15.51 -21.36 16.29
C PHE A 148 14.79 -21.72 17.59
N ASP A 149 15.54 -21.77 18.69
CA ASP A 149 15.01 -21.90 20.03
C ASP A 149 14.74 -20.51 20.62
N TYR A 150 13.47 -20.09 20.61
CA TYR A 150 13.02 -18.77 21.06
C TYR A 150 11.65 -18.82 21.75
N GLU A 151 11.39 -17.81 22.57
CA GLU A 151 10.08 -17.53 23.16
C GLU A 151 9.48 -16.29 22.49
N PHE A 152 8.22 -16.39 22.04
CA PHE A 152 7.52 -15.24 21.45
C PHE A 152 6.80 -14.44 22.54
N ALA A 153 6.91 -13.11 22.49
CA ALA A 153 6.22 -12.22 23.43
C ALA A 153 5.42 -11.12 22.70
N SER A 154 4.16 -10.94 23.10
CA SER A 154 3.30 -9.84 22.66
C SER A 154 3.40 -8.66 23.63
N SER A 155 3.69 -7.45 23.11
CA SER A 155 3.64 -6.22 23.90
C SER A 155 2.27 -6.01 24.53
N THR A 156 1.21 -6.23 23.75
CA THR A 156 -0.18 -6.08 24.21
C THR A 156 -0.45 -6.99 25.40
N GLU A 157 -0.08 -8.27 25.33
CA GLU A 157 -0.23 -9.21 26.44
C GLU A 157 0.57 -8.79 27.67
N TYR A 158 1.83 -8.37 27.51
CA TYR A 158 2.68 -8.00 28.64
C TYR A 158 2.17 -6.76 29.37
N TYR A 159 1.63 -5.80 28.61
CA TYR A 159 0.99 -4.61 29.16
C TYR A 159 -0.33 -4.92 29.86
N THR A 160 -1.24 -5.70 29.23
CA THR A 160 -2.58 -5.95 29.79
C THR A 160 -2.57 -6.97 30.93
N ALA A 161 -1.64 -7.93 30.92
CA ALA A 161 -1.46 -8.89 32.01
C ALA A 161 -0.68 -8.31 33.20
N GLY A 162 -0.25 -7.04 33.12
CA GLY A 162 0.45 -6.35 34.20
C GLY A 162 1.91 -6.75 34.39
N LYS A 163 2.52 -7.49 33.45
CA LYS A 163 3.95 -7.88 33.52
C LYS A 163 4.88 -6.67 33.57
N PHE A 164 4.45 -5.51 33.05
CA PHE A 164 5.21 -4.26 33.07
C PHE A 164 4.77 -3.27 34.15
N ASP A 165 3.77 -3.56 34.97
CA ASP A 165 3.15 -2.57 35.86
C ASP A 165 4.16 -1.97 36.86
N ALA A 166 5.00 -2.81 37.48
CA ALA A 166 6.03 -2.33 38.41
C ALA A 166 7.03 -1.38 37.73
N ALA A 167 7.42 -1.67 36.49
CA ALA A 167 8.34 -0.84 35.72
C ALA A 167 7.68 0.45 35.21
N LEU A 168 6.38 0.41 34.89
CA LEU A 168 5.58 1.58 34.52
C LEU A 168 5.42 2.54 35.70
N LEU A 169 5.13 2.03 36.89
CA LEU A 169 5.12 2.83 38.13
C LEU A 169 6.50 3.43 38.39
N ARG A 170 7.57 2.66 38.22
CA ARG A 170 8.94 3.16 38.36
C ARG A 170 9.29 4.26 37.35
N MET A 171 8.83 4.11 36.11
CA MET A 171 8.98 5.12 35.06
C MET A 171 8.24 6.41 35.44
N LEU A 172 7.06 6.29 36.03
CA LEU A 172 6.28 7.43 36.52
C LEU A 172 6.98 8.16 37.68
N GLU A 173 7.52 7.42 38.65
CA GLU A 173 8.34 7.99 39.75
C GLU A 173 9.59 8.73 39.25
N ARG A 174 10.13 8.32 38.09
CA ARG A 174 11.36 8.86 37.50
C ARG A 174 11.08 9.77 36.30
N LEU A 175 9.83 10.17 36.09
CA LEU A 175 9.39 10.86 34.88
C LEU A 175 10.24 12.09 34.55
N GLU A 176 10.55 12.94 35.54
CA GLU A 176 11.40 14.13 35.33
C GLU A 176 12.80 13.79 34.79
N LYS A 177 13.44 12.74 35.33
CA LYS A 177 14.76 12.30 34.86
C LYS A 177 14.69 11.77 33.43
N VAL A 178 13.62 11.06 33.10
CA VAL A 178 13.38 10.52 31.76
C VAL A 178 13.11 11.64 30.77
N MET A 179 12.33 12.64 31.17
CA MET A 179 12.08 13.86 30.39
C MET A 179 13.37 14.63 30.13
N ALA A 180 14.25 14.79 31.13
CA ALA A 180 15.54 15.44 30.96
C ALA A 180 16.45 14.74 29.93
N ILE A 181 16.30 13.43 29.74
CA ILE A 181 17.02 12.67 28.70
C ILE A 181 16.35 12.84 27.33
N MET A 182 15.02 12.83 27.29
CA MET A 182 14.26 12.84 26.03
C MET A 182 14.16 14.21 25.39
N LEU A 183 13.86 15.26 26.16
CA LEU A 183 13.61 16.62 25.65
C LEU A 183 14.75 17.17 24.75
N PRO A 184 16.05 17.01 25.09
CA PRO A 184 17.14 17.49 24.23
C PRO A 184 17.22 16.77 22.87
N SER A 185 16.61 15.59 22.74
CA SER A 185 16.58 14.83 21.48
C SER A 185 15.43 15.23 20.54
N LEU A 186 14.57 16.15 20.97
CA LEU A 186 13.36 16.57 20.26
C LEU A 186 13.49 18.01 19.78
N ARG A 187 12.80 18.34 18.68
CA ARG A 187 12.62 19.74 18.24
C ARG A 187 11.72 20.49 19.22
N GLU A 188 11.90 21.80 19.35
CA GLU A 188 11.23 22.66 20.32
C GLU A 188 9.71 22.47 20.37
N GLU A 189 9.03 22.49 19.21
CA GLU A 189 7.58 22.27 19.09
C GLU A 189 7.12 20.92 19.68
N ARG A 190 7.90 19.86 19.43
CA ARG A 190 7.59 18.52 19.92
C ARG A 190 7.98 18.37 21.39
N ALA A 191 9.05 19.02 21.83
CA ALA A 191 9.49 19.02 23.21
C ALA A 191 8.42 19.63 24.14
N ALA A 192 7.74 20.69 23.70
CA ALA A 192 6.69 21.38 24.48
C ALA A 192 5.46 20.50 24.78
N SER A 193 5.17 19.51 23.94
CA SER A 193 4.00 18.64 24.05
C SER A 193 4.35 17.18 24.36
N TYR A 194 5.63 16.88 24.58
CA TYR A 194 6.12 15.52 24.70
C TYR A 194 5.70 14.85 26.02
N SER A 195 5.26 13.60 25.92
CA SER A 195 5.11 12.69 27.04
C SER A 195 5.65 11.30 26.69
N PRO A 196 6.40 10.64 27.61
CA PRO A 196 6.76 9.24 27.52
C PRO A 196 5.53 8.31 27.56
N PHE A 197 4.49 8.68 28.31
CA PHE A 197 3.25 7.91 28.42
C PHE A 197 2.23 8.38 27.39
N LEU A 198 1.73 7.43 26.59
CA LEU A 198 0.63 7.59 25.65
C LEU A 198 -0.62 6.94 26.26
N PRO A 199 -1.61 7.71 26.74
CA PRO A 199 -2.82 7.13 27.27
C PRO A 199 -3.62 6.46 26.15
N ILE A 200 -4.22 5.31 26.46
CA ILE A 200 -5.18 4.66 25.57
C ILE A 200 -6.57 5.18 25.95
N CYS A 201 -7.22 5.86 25.00
CA CYS A 201 -8.55 6.43 25.23
C CYS A 201 -9.53 5.31 25.63
N PRO A 202 -10.15 5.35 26.82
CA PRO A 202 -11.08 4.32 27.25
C PRO A 202 -12.32 4.20 26.33
N ARG A 203 -12.70 5.30 25.66
CA ARG A 203 -13.86 5.37 24.76
C ARG A 203 -13.54 4.82 23.36
N THR A 204 -12.46 5.28 22.76
CA THR A 204 -12.15 4.99 21.34
C THR A 204 -11.13 3.88 21.15
N GLY A 205 -10.40 3.51 22.20
CA GLY A 205 -9.30 2.55 22.15
C GLY A 205 -8.06 3.06 21.42
N LEU A 206 -8.00 4.36 21.08
CA LEU A 206 -6.87 4.98 20.40
C LEU A 206 -5.68 5.20 21.35
N VAL A 207 -4.47 4.95 20.86
CA VAL A 207 -3.22 5.36 21.51
C VAL A 207 -3.01 6.85 21.25
N LEU A 208 -3.13 7.68 22.29
CA LEU A 208 -3.16 9.13 22.13
C LEU A 208 -1.76 9.75 22.28
N TYR A 209 -1.42 10.63 21.34
CA TYR A 209 -0.23 11.49 21.40
C TYR A 209 -0.62 12.86 21.95
N VAL A 210 -0.83 12.95 23.26
CA VAL A 210 -1.31 14.15 23.95
C VAL A 210 -0.35 14.58 25.06
N PRO A 211 -0.27 15.88 25.38
CA PRO A 211 0.45 16.36 26.55
C PRO A 211 -0.16 15.80 27.83
N ILE A 212 0.69 15.37 28.76
CA ILE A 212 0.26 15.01 30.12
C ILE A 212 0.28 16.27 30.97
N VAL A 213 -0.88 16.63 31.49
CA VAL A 213 -1.15 17.90 32.19
C VAL A 213 -1.04 17.77 33.71
N ALA A 214 -1.13 16.54 34.23
CA ALA A 214 -0.82 16.21 35.62
C ALA A 214 -0.42 14.73 35.74
N HIS A 215 0.33 14.38 36.77
CA HIS A 215 0.59 12.99 37.12
C HIS A 215 0.70 12.83 38.64
N ASP A 216 0.39 11.64 39.14
CA ASP A 216 0.56 11.25 40.54
C ASP A 216 1.27 9.90 40.59
N ALA A 217 2.55 9.92 40.98
CA ALA A 217 3.37 8.73 41.09
C ALA A 217 2.92 7.78 42.22
N LYS A 218 2.33 8.30 43.30
CA LYS A 218 1.83 7.47 44.42
C LYS A 218 0.54 6.76 44.03
N ALA A 219 -0.35 7.47 43.34
CA ALA A 219 -1.60 6.89 42.84
C ALA A 219 -1.40 6.04 41.56
N GLY A 220 -0.25 6.19 40.88
CA GLY A 220 0.05 5.46 39.65
C GLY A 220 -0.75 5.97 38.44
N THR A 221 -1.07 7.26 38.40
CA THR A 221 -1.99 7.83 37.40
C THR A 221 -1.39 9.00 36.63
N ILE A 222 -1.84 9.18 35.39
CA ILE A 222 -1.60 10.37 34.58
C ILE A 222 -2.93 11.01 34.17
N SER A 223 -2.91 12.33 33.99
CA SER A 223 -4.05 13.09 33.49
C SER A 223 -3.71 13.78 32.18
N TYR A 224 -4.67 13.79 31.25
CA TYR A 224 -4.58 14.43 29.93
C TYR A 224 -5.93 15.06 29.58
N ASP A 225 -5.93 16.05 28.68
CA ASP A 225 -7.17 16.59 28.12
C ASP A 225 -7.52 15.79 26.85
N ASP A 226 -8.70 15.15 26.81
CA ASP A 226 -9.11 14.33 25.67
C ASP A 226 -9.19 15.20 24.41
N PRO A 227 -8.57 14.77 23.30
CA PRO A 227 -8.45 15.64 22.12
C PRO A 227 -9.80 15.95 21.47
N GLU A 228 -10.81 15.10 21.64
CA GLU A 228 -12.14 15.27 21.05
C GLU A 228 -13.11 15.94 22.02
N THR A 229 -13.20 15.46 23.27
CA THR A 229 -14.16 16.01 24.25
C THR A 229 -13.63 17.21 25.01
N LYS A 230 -12.31 17.44 25.01
CA LYS A 230 -11.58 18.43 25.82
C LYS A 230 -11.73 18.22 27.33
N GLU A 231 -12.26 17.08 27.76
CA GLU A 231 -12.40 16.75 29.18
C GLU A 231 -11.08 16.26 29.77
N ARG A 232 -10.82 16.65 31.03
CA ARG A 232 -9.66 16.16 31.80
C ARG A 232 -9.90 14.71 32.20
N MET A 233 -9.21 13.79 31.53
CA MET A 233 -9.21 12.37 31.85
C MET A 233 -8.07 12.06 32.81
N THR A 234 -8.28 11.13 33.73
CA THR A 234 -7.22 10.55 34.58
C THR A 234 -7.28 9.05 34.47
N VAL A 235 -6.16 8.43 34.08
CA VAL A 235 -6.07 6.99 33.84
C VAL A 235 -4.86 6.43 34.60
N PRO A 236 -4.94 5.17 35.07
CA PRO A 236 -3.76 4.49 35.60
C PRO A 236 -2.73 4.28 34.48
N VAL A 237 -1.45 4.24 34.85
CA VAL A 237 -0.38 3.90 33.89
C VAL A 237 -0.23 2.40 33.67
N THR A 238 -0.86 1.59 34.52
CA THR A 238 -0.79 0.12 34.58
C THR A 238 -1.96 -0.55 33.84
N GLY A 239 -1.95 -1.89 33.75
CA GLY A 239 -3.08 -2.68 33.24
C GLY A 239 -3.41 -2.44 31.75
N GLY A 240 -2.44 -1.96 30.98
CA GLY A 240 -2.62 -1.65 29.56
C GLY A 240 -3.45 -0.39 29.27
N HIS A 241 -3.64 0.50 30.26
CA HIS A 241 -4.31 1.78 30.06
C HIS A 241 -3.42 2.86 29.43
N CYS A 242 -2.11 2.65 29.48
CA CYS A 242 -1.11 3.50 28.81
C CYS A 242 -0.12 2.63 28.03
N LYS A 243 0.39 3.16 26.92
CA LYS A 243 1.53 2.62 26.19
C LYS A 243 2.69 3.60 26.29
N LEU A 244 3.92 3.13 26.49
CA LEU A 244 5.07 4.03 26.42
C LEU A 244 5.46 4.32 24.96
N GLN A 245 5.93 5.54 24.68
CA GLN A 245 6.60 5.82 23.42
C GLN A 245 7.84 4.93 23.25
N TRP A 246 8.10 4.50 22.02
CA TRP A 246 9.03 3.41 21.71
C TRP A 246 10.44 3.50 22.33
N LYS A 247 11.05 4.69 22.50
CA LYS A 247 12.37 4.80 23.17
C LYS A 247 12.29 4.56 24.69
N PRO A 248 11.43 5.28 25.45
CA PRO A 248 11.14 4.93 26.84
C PRO A 248 10.63 3.50 27.03
N ASP A 249 9.83 2.99 26.09
CA ASP A 249 9.29 1.63 26.10
C ASP A 249 10.40 0.58 26.03
N TRP A 250 11.33 0.75 25.10
CA TRP A 250 12.49 -0.15 24.94
C TRP A 250 13.35 -0.16 26.22
N ALA A 251 13.59 1.02 26.80
CA ALA A 251 14.31 1.15 28.06
C ALA A 251 13.58 0.51 29.25
N MET A 252 12.25 0.65 29.29
CA MET A 252 11.39 0.03 30.30
C MET A 252 11.45 -1.49 30.18
N ARG A 253 11.39 -2.04 28.97
CA ARG A 253 11.49 -3.48 28.71
C ARG A 253 12.81 -4.05 29.22
N TRP A 254 13.93 -3.38 28.95
CA TRP A 254 15.24 -3.75 29.51
C TRP A 254 15.25 -3.78 31.03
N HIS A 255 14.64 -2.78 31.66
CA HIS A 255 14.55 -2.70 33.11
C HIS A 255 13.64 -3.78 33.70
N ALA A 256 12.46 -3.98 33.11
CA ALA A 256 11.43 -4.88 33.61
C ALA A 256 11.82 -6.35 33.48
N LEU A 257 12.38 -6.72 32.32
CA LEU A 257 12.75 -8.10 32.02
C LEU A 257 14.20 -8.42 32.43
N GLY A 258 15.00 -7.39 32.71
CA GLY A 258 16.42 -7.55 33.06
C GLY A 258 17.26 -8.08 31.90
N VAL A 259 16.96 -7.64 30.67
CA VAL A 259 17.64 -8.06 29.43
C VAL A 259 19.15 -7.86 29.55
N ASP A 260 19.91 -8.89 29.19
CA ASP A 260 21.36 -8.92 29.31
C ASP A 260 22.06 -8.67 27.98
N TYR A 261 21.42 -9.05 26.87
CA TYR A 261 21.95 -8.84 25.53
C TYR A 261 20.85 -8.54 24.50
N GLU A 262 21.02 -7.47 23.73
CA GLU A 262 20.18 -7.18 22.56
C GLU A 262 21.00 -6.45 21.49
N MET A 263 20.82 -6.83 20.22
CA MET A 263 21.46 -6.19 19.08
C MET A 263 20.50 -5.31 18.31
N ALA A 264 21.03 -4.30 17.61
CA ALA A 264 20.23 -3.36 16.84
C ALA A 264 20.90 -3.00 15.52
N GLY A 265 20.10 -2.54 14.55
CA GLY A 265 20.63 -1.98 13.30
C GLY A 265 21.39 -0.67 13.53
N LYS A 266 22.36 -0.37 12.66
CA LYS A 266 23.16 0.88 12.71
C LYS A 266 22.32 2.16 12.75
N ASP A 267 21.12 2.15 12.17
CA ASP A 267 20.18 3.27 12.19
C ASP A 267 19.56 3.54 13.57
N LEU A 268 19.70 2.63 14.53
CA LEU A 268 19.17 2.75 15.89
C LEU A 268 20.22 3.16 16.92
N ILE A 269 21.48 3.40 16.55
CA ILE A 269 22.59 3.71 17.47
C ILE A 269 22.23 4.81 18.49
N ASP A 270 21.72 5.94 18.03
CA ASP A 270 21.38 7.05 18.93
C ASP A 270 20.17 6.73 19.81
N SER A 271 19.28 5.85 19.33
CA SER A 271 18.12 5.38 20.08
C SER A 271 18.52 4.39 21.18
N VAL A 272 19.49 3.49 20.91
CA VAL A 272 20.09 2.60 21.92
C VAL A 272 20.77 3.42 23.01
N LYS A 273 21.56 4.44 22.65
CA LYS A 273 22.21 5.34 23.62
C LYS A 273 21.20 6.05 24.52
N LEU A 274 20.12 6.60 23.95
CA LEU A 274 19.08 7.28 24.72
C LEU A 274 18.33 6.31 25.63
N SER A 275 17.90 5.16 25.11
CA SER A 275 17.20 4.13 25.88
C SER A 275 18.09 3.57 26.99
N GLY A 276 19.40 3.48 26.77
CA GLY A 276 20.36 3.05 27.79
C GLY A 276 20.46 4.05 28.95
N LYS A 277 20.47 5.36 28.66
CA LYS A 277 20.40 6.39 29.70
C LYS A 277 19.09 6.32 30.48
N ILE A 278 17.97 6.05 29.82
CA ILE A 278 16.66 5.90 30.47
C ILE A 278 16.65 4.67 31.37
N CYS A 279 17.12 3.50 30.89
CA CYS A 279 17.19 2.27 31.69
C CYS A 279 18.05 2.48 32.96
N ALA A 280 19.20 3.17 32.83
CA ALA A 280 20.01 3.58 33.98
C ALA A 280 19.26 4.53 34.94
N ALA A 281 18.48 5.47 34.42
CA ALA A 281 17.66 6.39 35.23
C ALA A 281 16.54 5.66 36.02
N LEU A 282 16.02 4.55 35.49
CA LEU A 282 15.07 3.68 36.19
C LEU A 282 15.74 2.86 37.30
N GLY A 283 17.07 2.69 37.23
CA GLY A 283 17.87 1.86 38.13
C GLY A 283 18.23 0.49 37.55
N GLY A 284 18.01 0.28 36.25
CA GLY A 284 18.48 -0.91 35.52
C GLY A 284 19.88 -0.74 34.97
N THR A 285 20.46 -1.84 34.50
CA THR A 285 21.71 -1.81 33.72
C THR A 285 21.37 -2.13 32.26
N PRO A 286 21.59 -1.22 31.30
CA PRO A 286 21.33 -1.46 29.88
C PRO A 286 22.01 -2.75 29.40
N PRO A 287 21.43 -3.53 28.48
CA PRO A 287 22.05 -4.77 28.00
C PRO A 287 23.38 -4.50 27.29
N GLU A 288 24.23 -5.54 27.23
CA GLU A 288 25.31 -5.54 26.24
C GLU A 288 24.69 -5.59 24.84
N GLY A 289 25.34 -5.00 23.84
CA GLY A 289 24.74 -4.94 22.52
C GLY A 289 25.72 -4.76 21.38
N PHE A 290 25.22 -5.07 20.20
CA PHE A 290 25.96 -5.01 18.95
C PHE A 290 25.18 -4.23 17.91
N ASN A 291 25.83 -3.24 17.27
CA ASN A 291 25.25 -2.52 16.14
C ASN A 291 25.73 -3.11 14.83
N TYR A 292 24.83 -3.77 14.10
CA TYR A 292 25.14 -4.40 12.81
C TYR A 292 24.82 -3.46 11.64
N GLU A 293 25.48 -3.66 10.49
CA GLU A 293 25.23 -2.85 9.30
C GLU A 293 23.97 -3.27 8.52
N LEU A 294 23.43 -2.31 7.77
CA LEU A 294 22.22 -2.45 6.97
C LEU A 294 22.46 -3.24 5.68
N PHE A 295 21.41 -3.90 5.20
CA PHE A 295 21.39 -4.50 3.86
C PHE A 295 21.03 -3.45 2.81
N LEU A 296 21.72 -3.56 1.67
CA LEU A 296 21.54 -2.71 0.51
C LEU A 296 20.90 -3.51 -0.63
N ASP A 297 20.17 -2.86 -1.53
CA ASP A 297 19.71 -3.45 -2.77
C ASP A 297 20.85 -3.57 -3.80
N GLU A 298 20.53 -4.08 -4.99
CA GLU A 298 21.48 -4.23 -6.10
C GLU A 298 22.13 -2.89 -6.49
N GLN A 299 21.37 -1.80 -6.40
CA GLN A 299 21.81 -0.43 -6.70
C GLN A 299 22.55 0.24 -5.53
N GLY A 300 22.74 -0.46 -4.41
CA GLY A 300 23.44 0.04 -3.23
C GLY A 300 22.60 0.97 -2.34
N GLN A 301 21.28 1.00 -2.50
CA GLN A 301 20.37 1.79 -1.67
C GLN A 301 19.90 0.96 -0.47
N LYS A 302 19.48 1.63 0.62
CA LYS A 302 18.93 0.94 1.80
C LYS A 302 17.66 0.17 1.42
N ILE A 303 17.61 -1.12 1.77
CA ILE A 303 16.37 -1.91 1.68
C ILE A 303 15.38 -1.38 2.73
N SER A 304 14.15 -1.09 2.31
CA SER A 304 13.11 -0.57 3.21
C SER A 304 11.79 -1.31 3.07
N LYS A 305 11.13 -1.54 4.22
CA LYS A 305 9.83 -2.21 4.34
C LYS A 305 8.72 -1.56 3.50
N SER A 306 8.79 -0.24 3.28
CA SER A 306 7.79 0.51 2.51
C SER A 306 8.02 0.48 0.99
N LYS A 307 9.26 0.30 0.53
CA LYS A 307 9.58 0.29 -0.92
C LYS A 307 9.59 -1.11 -1.52
N GLY A 308 9.74 -2.16 -0.70
CA GLY A 308 9.83 -3.54 -1.19
C GLY A 308 11.02 -3.79 -2.13
N ASN A 309 12.08 -2.97 -2.05
CA ASN A 309 13.19 -2.95 -3.00
C ASN A 309 14.28 -4.00 -2.74
N GLY A 310 14.04 -4.96 -1.84
CA GLY A 310 15.04 -5.94 -1.43
C GLY A 310 14.53 -7.36 -1.51
N LEU A 311 15.46 -8.29 -1.78
CA LEU A 311 15.21 -9.72 -1.80
C LEU A 311 14.58 -10.18 -0.48
N THR A 312 13.39 -10.76 -0.56
CA THR A 312 12.68 -11.36 0.56
C THR A 312 13.25 -12.73 0.90
N ILE A 313 12.86 -13.26 2.07
CA ILE A 313 13.36 -14.57 2.49
C ILE A 313 12.73 -15.69 1.65
N ASP A 314 11.44 -15.61 1.35
CA ASP A 314 10.77 -16.61 0.52
C ASP A 314 11.37 -16.65 -0.90
N GLU A 315 11.75 -15.49 -1.45
CA GLU A 315 12.51 -15.43 -2.69
C GLU A 315 13.88 -16.09 -2.54
N TRP A 316 14.66 -15.83 -1.48
CA TRP A 316 15.92 -16.55 -1.26
C TRP A 316 15.70 -18.08 -1.20
N LEU A 317 14.68 -18.52 -0.45
CA LEU A 317 14.38 -19.93 -0.21
C LEU A 317 13.79 -20.64 -1.44
N ARG A 318 13.39 -19.89 -2.47
CA ARG A 318 13.04 -20.44 -3.79
C ARG A 318 14.28 -20.85 -4.59
N TYR A 319 15.41 -20.21 -4.34
CA TYR A 319 16.64 -20.36 -5.13
C TYR A 319 17.84 -20.92 -4.35
N ALA A 320 17.75 -21.09 -3.04
CA ALA A 320 18.81 -21.66 -2.22
C ALA A 320 18.33 -22.12 -0.83
N SER A 321 19.19 -22.82 -0.11
CA SER A 321 18.86 -23.39 1.20
C SER A 321 18.89 -22.38 2.35
N PRO A 322 18.21 -22.69 3.47
CA PRO A 322 18.28 -21.89 4.72
C PRO A 322 19.70 -21.67 5.24
N GLU A 323 20.61 -22.63 5.05
CA GLU A 323 21.98 -22.56 5.56
C GLU A 323 22.83 -21.53 4.79
N SER A 324 22.61 -21.38 3.48
CA SER A 324 23.31 -20.34 2.70
C SER A 324 22.87 -18.94 3.13
N LEU A 325 21.59 -18.78 3.48
CA LEU A 325 21.10 -17.52 4.05
C LEU A 325 21.67 -17.25 5.44
N SER A 326 21.79 -18.29 6.27
CA SER A 326 22.41 -18.19 7.59
C SER A 326 23.89 -17.81 7.51
N LEU A 327 24.62 -18.34 6.52
CA LEU A 327 25.98 -17.91 6.20
C LEU A 327 26.02 -16.43 5.80
N PHE A 328 25.08 -16.00 4.95
CA PHE A 328 24.98 -14.59 4.57
C PHE A 328 24.73 -13.70 5.79
N MET A 329 23.95 -14.14 6.79
CA MET A 329 23.75 -13.40 8.04
C MET A 329 25.02 -13.32 8.90
N TYR A 330 25.80 -14.40 8.97
CA TYR A 330 27.03 -14.51 9.76
C TYR A 330 28.17 -13.61 9.24
N ARG A 331 28.35 -13.52 7.91
CA ARG A 331 29.52 -12.85 7.33
C ARG A 331 29.52 -11.35 7.59
N GLU A 332 30.64 -10.81 8.02
CA GLU A 332 30.93 -9.36 8.07
C GLU A 332 29.77 -8.50 8.61
N PRO A 333 29.28 -8.74 9.84
CA PRO A 333 28.08 -8.08 10.36
C PRO A 333 28.27 -6.57 10.60
N LYS A 334 29.49 -6.05 10.49
CA LYS A 334 29.82 -4.61 10.55
C LYS A 334 29.92 -3.94 9.18
N ALA A 335 29.78 -4.68 8.08
CA ALA A 335 29.85 -4.14 6.72
C ALA A 335 28.47 -4.14 6.06
N ALA A 336 28.15 -3.09 5.33
CA ALA A 336 26.94 -3.03 4.52
C ALA A 336 27.06 -4.03 3.37
N LYS A 337 26.04 -4.86 3.18
CA LYS A 337 26.04 -5.93 2.18
C LYS A 337 24.88 -5.77 1.22
N ARG A 338 25.16 -5.92 -0.07
CA ARG A 338 24.10 -5.99 -1.08
C ARG A 338 23.40 -7.35 -0.98
N LEU A 339 22.08 -7.32 -0.92
CA LEU A 339 21.21 -8.48 -0.86
C LEU A 339 20.34 -8.50 -2.12
N TYR A 340 20.82 -9.22 -3.13
CA TYR A 340 20.23 -9.36 -4.46
C TYR A 340 20.57 -10.76 -5.03
N PHE A 341 19.91 -11.16 -6.10
CA PHE A 341 19.94 -12.56 -6.57
C PHE A 341 21.34 -13.11 -6.88
N ASP A 342 22.26 -12.31 -7.42
CA ASP A 342 23.61 -12.81 -7.78
C ASP A 342 24.48 -13.19 -6.58
N VAL A 343 24.13 -12.78 -5.35
CA VAL A 343 24.88 -13.24 -4.17
C VAL A 343 24.55 -14.68 -3.81
N ILE A 344 23.43 -15.23 -4.29
CA ILE A 344 22.94 -16.55 -3.90
C ILE A 344 23.92 -17.65 -4.30
N PRO A 345 24.35 -17.79 -5.57
CA PRO A 345 25.17 -18.94 -5.98
C PRO A 345 26.48 -19.04 -5.19
N ARG A 346 27.14 -17.90 -4.98
CA ARG A 346 28.37 -17.82 -4.19
C ARG A 346 28.15 -18.22 -2.73
N ASN A 347 27.07 -17.79 -2.09
CA ASN A 347 26.83 -18.14 -0.68
C ASN A 347 26.46 -19.62 -0.51
N VAL A 348 25.84 -20.25 -1.51
CA VAL A 348 25.60 -21.70 -1.50
C VAL A 348 26.92 -22.46 -1.56
N ASP A 349 27.79 -22.12 -2.52
CA ASP A 349 29.08 -22.81 -2.68
C ASP A 349 30.04 -22.52 -1.51
N ASP A 350 30.13 -21.26 -1.05
CA ASP A 350 30.96 -20.88 0.12
C ASP A 350 30.53 -21.67 1.37
N TYR A 351 29.22 -21.88 1.58
CA TYR A 351 28.72 -22.69 2.70
C TYR A 351 29.19 -24.15 2.60
N GLN A 352 29.09 -24.77 1.42
CA GLN A 352 29.56 -26.15 1.23
C GLN A 352 31.07 -26.25 1.41
N GLN A 353 31.84 -25.28 0.92
CA GLN A 353 33.28 -25.23 1.12
C GLN A 353 33.66 -25.15 2.61
N PHE A 354 32.97 -24.30 3.39
CA PHE A 354 33.18 -24.23 4.83
C PHE A 354 32.84 -25.56 5.53
N LEU A 355 31.80 -26.26 5.08
CA LEU A 355 31.36 -27.54 5.63
C LEU A 355 32.34 -28.68 5.31
N GLU A 356 32.84 -28.76 4.07
CA GLU A 356 33.84 -29.74 3.64
C GLU A 356 35.22 -29.52 4.29
N GLY A 357 35.58 -28.25 4.51
CA GLY A 357 36.83 -27.87 5.17
C GLY A 357 36.82 -28.11 6.68
N PHE A 358 35.65 -28.02 7.32
CA PHE A 358 35.49 -28.13 8.78
C PHE A 358 36.20 -29.34 9.41
N PRO A 359 36.03 -30.59 8.94
CA PRO A 359 36.70 -31.75 9.56
C PRO A 359 38.21 -31.79 9.37
N LYS A 360 38.77 -31.00 8.45
CA LYS A 360 40.22 -30.94 8.16
C LYS A 360 40.94 -29.88 9.00
N GLN A 361 40.19 -29.02 9.70
CA GLN A 361 40.71 -27.91 10.50
C GLN A 361 41.06 -28.36 11.91
N ASP A 362 42.07 -27.74 12.52
CA ASP A 362 42.35 -27.92 13.95
C ASP A 362 41.22 -27.29 14.82
N PRO A 363 41.08 -27.68 16.10
CA PRO A 363 40.00 -27.18 16.95
C PRO A 363 39.90 -25.65 17.07
N LYS A 364 41.03 -24.92 17.01
CA LYS A 364 41.04 -23.45 17.07
C LYS A 364 40.48 -22.86 15.77
N GLN A 365 40.87 -23.42 14.63
CA GLN A 365 40.36 -23.05 13.32
C GLN A 365 38.87 -23.37 13.15
N GLN A 366 38.42 -24.50 13.69
CA GLN A 366 37.01 -24.91 13.68
C GLN A 366 36.10 -23.90 14.39
N LEU A 367 36.52 -23.32 15.52
CA LEU A 367 35.76 -22.24 16.20
C LEU A 367 35.71 -20.93 15.41
N GLY A 368 36.62 -20.73 14.46
CA GLY A 368 36.59 -19.62 13.51
C GLY A 368 35.70 -19.87 12.29
N ASN A 369 35.31 -21.13 12.05
CA ASN A 369 34.54 -21.52 10.88
C ASN A 369 33.04 -21.14 11.04
N PRO A 370 32.43 -20.42 10.08
CA PRO A 370 31.02 -20.04 10.13
C PRO A 370 30.05 -21.20 10.40
N VAL A 371 30.30 -22.40 9.83
CA VAL A 371 29.35 -23.52 9.94
C VAL A 371 29.21 -24.04 11.36
N TRP A 372 30.24 -23.85 12.20
CA TRP A 372 30.17 -24.19 13.62
C TRP A 372 29.14 -23.33 14.34
N HIS A 373 29.12 -22.02 14.07
CA HIS A 373 28.16 -21.08 14.68
C HIS A 373 26.74 -21.26 14.13
N ILE A 374 26.60 -21.52 12.84
CA ILE A 374 25.29 -21.74 12.18
C ILE A 374 24.60 -22.99 12.75
N HIS A 375 25.36 -24.06 12.99
CA HIS A 375 24.82 -25.35 13.45
C HIS A 375 24.96 -25.57 14.97
N SER A 376 25.18 -24.50 15.74
CA SER A 376 25.32 -24.58 17.20
C SER A 376 26.30 -25.67 17.67
N GLY A 377 27.45 -25.74 17.00
CA GLY A 377 28.54 -26.67 17.31
C GLY A 377 28.40 -28.08 16.74
N ARG A 378 27.30 -28.39 16.03
CA ARG A 378 27.07 -29.70 15.41
C ARG A 378 26.92 -29.64 13.89
N PRO A 379 27.96 -29.22 13.13
CA PRO A 379 27.88 -29.21 11.67
C PRO A 379 27.51 -30.59 11.11
N PRO A 380 26.60 -30.65 10.12
CA PRO A 380 26.31 -31.90 9.43
C PRO A 380 27.51 -32.37 8.60
N LYS A 381 27.54 -33.66 8.25
CA LYS A 381 28.49 -34.14 7.24
C LYS A 381 28.26 -33.45 5.89
N ALA A 382 29.36 -33.06 5.26
CA ALA A 382 29.34 -32.58 3.88
C ALA A 382 28.94 -33.74 2.95
N ASP A 383 27.98 -33.48 2.07
CA ASP A 383 27.35 -34.49 1.20
C ASP A 383 26.94 -33.85 -0.14
N MET A 384 27.84 -33.07 -0.73
CA MET A 384 27.62 -32.36 -1.99
C MET A 384 28.72 -32.73 -3.00
N PRO A 385 28.47 -33.71 -3.89
CA PRO A 385 29.49 -34.17 -4.84
C PRO A 385 29.69 -33.21 -6.04
N VAL A 386 28.86 -32.17 -6.17
CA VAL A 386 28.90 -31.15 -7.23
C VAL A 386 28.60 -29.77 -6.65
N THR A 387 29.20 -28.72 -7.23
CA THR A 387 28.94 -27.33 -6.82
C THR A 387 27.64 -26.81 -7.40
N PHE A 388 27.03 -25.82 -6.75
CA PHE A 388 25.85 -25.15 -7.26
C PHE A 388 26.16 -24.38 -8.54
N GLN A 389 27.35 -23.77 -8.66
CA GLN A 389 27.79 -23.17 -9.92
C GLN A 389 27.84 -24.17 -11.09
N LEU A 390 28.24 -25.43 -10.83
CA LEU A 390 28.21 -26.48 -11.86
C LEU A 390 26.77 -26.81 -12.23
N LEU A 391 25.84 -26.91 -11.27
CA LEU A 391 24.42 -27.12 -11.56
C LEU A 391 23.85 -25.98 -12.41
N LEU A 392 24.12 -24.72 -12.06
CA LEU A 392 23.69 -23.58 -12.86
C LEU A 392 24.29 -23.60 -14.27
N THR A 393 25.54 -24.02 -14.40
CA THR A 393 26.19 -24.19 -15.71
C THR A 393 25.50 -25.29 -16.52
N LEU A 394 25.18 -26.43 -15.92
CA LEU A 394 24.51 -27.53 -16.60
C LEU A 394 23.10 -27.16 -17.04
N VAL A 395 22.27 -26.65 -16.12
CA VAL A 395 20.89 -26.23 -16.44
C VAL A 395 20.89 -25.13 -17.49
N SER A 396 21.81 -24.17 -17.38
CA SER A 396 22.00 -23.14 -18.39
C SER A 396 22.38 -23.78 -19.73
N SER A 397 23.48 -24.49 -19.83
CA SER A 397 23.94 -24.95 -21.14
C SER A 397 23.05 -26.03 -21.77
N SER A 398 22.25 -26.76 -20.99
CA SER A 398 21.33 -27.79 -21.49
C SER A 398 19.91 -27.31 -21.77
N ASN A 399 19.56 -26.07 -21.40
CA ASN A 399 18.17 -25.59 -21.36
C ASN A 399 17.23 -26.55 -20.60
N ALA A 400 17.69 -27.19 -19.53
CA ALA A 400 16.88 -28.16 -18.81
C ALA A 400 15.80 -27.46 -17.99
N GLU A 401 14.53 -27.64 -18.36
CA GLU A 401 13.39 -27.05 -17.63
C GLU A 401 12.85 -27.95 -16.52
N ASN A 402 13.32 -29.20 -16.42
CA ASN A 402 12.86 -30.17 -15.43
C ASN A 402 14.01 -30.94 -14.74
N ALA A 403 13.70 -31.47 -13.55
CA ALA A 403 14.66 -32.15 -12.68
C ALA A 403 15.17 -33.47 -13.28
N GLU A 404 14.33 -34.22 -13.99
CA GLU A 404 14.70 -35.48 -14.62
C GLU A 404 15.83 -35.30 -15.63
N THR A 405 15.75 -34.26 -16.45
CA THR A 405 16.77 -33.94 -17.46
C THR A 405 18.09 -33.59 -16.79
N LEU A 406 18.06 -32.73 -15.75
CA LEU A 406 19.28 -32.36 -15.02
C LEU A 406 19.92 -33.55 -14.31
N TRP A 407 19.10 -34.41 -13.69
CA TRP A 407 19.57 -35.66 -13.07
C TRP A 407 20.17 -36.63 -14.06
N GLY A 408 19.66 -36.69 -15.29
CA GLY A 408 20.27 -37.43 -16.40
C GLY A 408 21.71 -36.99 -16.68
N PHE A 409 22.01 -35.69 -16.59
CA PHE A 409 23.39 -35.18 -16.74
C PHE A 409 24.26 -35.45 -15.51
N ILE A 410 23.72 -35.25 -14.31
CA ILE A 410 24.44 -35.51 -13.05
C ILE A 410 24.85 -36.98 -12.97
N GLY A 411 23.95 -37.91 -13.30
CA GLY A 411 24.23 -39.35 -13.27
C GLY A 411 25.34 -39.79 -14.23
N ARG A 412 25.48 -39.12 -15.40
CA ARG A 412 26.60 -39.34 -16.33
C ARG A 412 27.91 -38.77 -15.78
N TYR A 413 27.86 -37.59 -15.18
CA TYR A 413 29.04 -36.92 -14.62
C TYR A 413 29.55 -37.59 -13.34
N ARG A 414 28.66 -38.12 -12.50
CA ARG A 414 28.94 -38.81 -11.24
C ARG A 414 28.10 -40.09 -11.14
N PRO A 415 28.58 -41.22 -11.70
CA PRO A 415 27.92 -42.51 -11.59
C PRO A 415 27.66 -42.89 -10.13
N GLY A 416 26.44 -43.34 -9.82
CA GLY A 416 26.02 -43.74 -8.46
C GLY A 416 25.39 -42.64 -7.61
N VAL A 417 25.41 -41.38 -8.05
CA VAL A 417 24.72 -40.26 -7.40
C VAL A 417 23.28 -40.14 -7.93
N THR A 418 22.29 -40.19 -7.04
CA THR A 418 20.85 -40.18 -7.36
C THR A 418 20.07 -39.29 -6.38
N PRO A 419 18.82 -38.88 -6.70
CA PRO A 419 17.99 -38.11 -5.77
C PRO A 419 17.81 -38.79 -4.41
N GLN A 420 17.69 -40.12 -4.39
CA GLN A 420 17.46 -40.91 -3.18
C GLN A 420 18.73 -41.06 -2.33
N THR A 421 19.91 -41.09 -2.96
CA THR A 421 21.18 -41.20 -2.23
C THR A 421 21.66 -39.85 -1.70
N HIS A 422 21.34 -38.74 -2.39
CA HIS A 422 21.78 -37.38 -2.04
C HIS A 422 20.59 -36.39 -2.06
N PRO A 423 19.67 -36.44 -1.09
CA PRO A 423 18.46 -35.60 -1.07
C PRO A 423 18.74 -34.10 -0.98
N LYS A 424 19.88 -33.70 -0.39
CA LYS A 424 20.31 -32.29 -0.38
C LYS A 424 20.71 -31.79 -1.77
N LEU A 425 21.34 -32.65 -2.57
CA LEU A 425 21.64 -32.34 -3.96
C LEU A 425 20.35 -32.23 -4.78
N ASP A 426 19.34 -33.06 -4.51
CA ASP A 426 18.03 -32.96 -5.18
C ASP A 426 17.34 -31.61 -4.92
N ALA A 427 17.38 -31.13 -3.68
CA ALA A 427 16.90 -29.78 -3.36
C ALA A 427 17.68 -28.70 -4.15
N MET A 428 19.01 -28.85 -4.28
CA MET A 428 19.86 -27.95 -5.07
C MET A 428 19.55 -28.00 -6.57
N VAL A 429 19.18 -29.15 -7.11
CA VAL A 429 18.68 -29.29 -8.49
C VAL A 429 17.41 -28.45 -8.68
N GLY A 430 16.45 -28.56 -7.77
CA GLY A 430 15.23 -27.75 -7.79
C GLY A 430 15.52 -26.24 -7.73
N TYR A 431 16.43 -25.84 -6.84
CA TYR A 431 16.90 -24.46 -6.73
C TYR A 431 17.57 -23.95 -8.01
N ALA A 432 18.45 -24.76 -8.62
CA ALA A 432 19.15 -24.40 -9.85
C ALA A 432 18.18 -24.24 -11.05
N ILE A 433 17.14 -25.09 -11.13
CA ILE A 433 16.10 -24.98 -12.16
C ILE A 433 15.27 -23.71 -11.97
N ASN A 434 14.85 -23.41 -10.73
CA ASN A 434 14.15 -22.16 -10.44
C ASN A 434 15.01 -20.95 -10.78
N TYR A 435 16.29 -20.96 -10.40
CA TYR A 435 17.23 -19.87 -10.70
C TYR A 435 17.42 -19.71 -12.21
N TYR A 436 17.59 -20.83 -12.93
CA TYR A 436 17.70 -20.82 -14.37
C TYR A 436 16.46 -20.23 -15.03
N ARG A 437 15.27 -20.76 -14.72
CA ARG A 437 14.01 -20.31 -15.32
C ARG A 437 13.76 -18.82 -15.08
N ASP A 438 14.03 -18.34 -13.87
CA ASP A 438 13.64 -17.01 -13.47
C ASP A 438 14.71 -15.94 -13.82
N PHE A 439 16.01 -16.29 -13.91
CA PHE A 439 17.11 -15.33 -14.15
C PHE A 439 17.95 -15.59 -15.40
N VAL A 440 18.16 -16.86 -15.79
CA VAL A 440 19.10 -17.20 -16.87
C VAL A 440 18.38 -17.41 -18.20
N ALA A 441 17.32 -18.22 -18.23
CA ALA A 441 16.51 -18.48 -19.42
C ALA A 441 15.99 -17.19 -20.07
N PRO A 442 15.50 -16.17 -19.33
CA PRO A 442 15.02 -14.94 -19.94
C PRO A 442 16.12 -14.13 -20.63
N THR A 443 17.36 -14.19 -20.14
CA THR A 443 18.47 -13.38 -20.70
C THR A 443 19.11 -14.00 -21.94
N LYS A 444 18.78 -15.26 -22.26
CA LYS A 444 19.35 -15.95 -23.41
C LYS A 444 18.83 -15.40 -24.72
N THR A 445 19.76 -14.95 -25.55
CA THR A 445 19.47 -14.51 -26.92
C THR A 445 20.26 -15.38 -27.88
N PHE A 446 19.55 -16.18 -28.66
CA PHE A 446 20.17 -17.02 -29.67
C PHE A 446 20.38 -16.22 -30.95
N ARG A 447 21.65 -16.01 -31.32
CA ARG A 447 22.02 -15.36 -32.57
C ARG A 447 21.81 -16.33 -33.73
N GLU A 448 21.31 -15.84 -34.86
CA GLU A 448 21.28 -16.62 -36.09
C GLU A 448 22.69 -16.75 -36.72
N PRO A 449 23.10 -17.95 -37.15
CA PRO A 449 24.38 -18.14 -37.82
C PRO A 449 24.34 -17.53 -39.24
N THR A 450 25.43 -16.88 -39.65
CA THR A 450 25.64 -16.46 -41.05
C THR A 450 25.80 -17.67 -41.97
N GLU A 451 25.70 -17.49 -43.29
CA GLU A 451 25.88 -18.60 -44.26
C GLU A 451 27.23 -19.32 -44.10
N VAL A 452 28.30 -18.58 -43.82
CA VAL A 452 29.63 -19.16 -43.58
C VAL A 452 29.67 -19.94 -42.27
N GLU A 453 29.02 -19.43 -41.22
CA GLU A 453 28.91 -20.10 -39.92
C GLU A 453 28.03 -21.35 -39.97
N ARG A 454 27.00 -21.37 -40.83
CA ARG A 454 26.16 -22.54 -41.07
C ARG A 454 26.98 -23.71 -41.58
N VAL A 455 27.87 -23.48 -42.54
CA VAL A 455 28.78 -24.51 -43.06
C VAL A 455 29.70 -25.01 -41.93
N ALA A 456 30.28 -24.11 -41.14
CA ALA A 456 31.16 -24.50 -40.04
C ALA A 456 30.42 -25.26 -38.91
N LEU A 457 29.16 -24.92 -38.64
CA LEU A 457 28.30 -25.65 -37.69
C LEU A 457 27.91 -27.02 -38.23
N GLN A 458 27.63 -27.15 -39.52
CA GLN A 458 27.36 -28.43 -40.17
C GLN A 458 28.60 -29.35 -40.10
N ASP A 459 29.78 -28.81 -40.40
CA ASP A 459 31.05 -29.52 -40.28
C ASP A 459 31.31 -29.99 -38.84
N LEU A 460 31.04 -29.13 -37.85
CA LEU A 460 31.18 -29.48 -36.43
C LEU A 460 30.19 -30.58 -36.04
N ARG A 461 28.94 -30.47 -36.47
CA ARG A 461 27.88 -31.44 -36.22
C ARG A 461 28.27 -32.81 -36.76
N ASP A 462 28.74 -32.87 -38.00
CA ASP A 462 29.12 -34.12 -38.65
C ASP A 462 30.39 -34.72 -38.00
N ALA A 463 31.37 -33.89 -37.64
CA ALA A 463 32.55 -34.35 -36.93
C ALA A 463 32.22 -34.91 -35.52
N LEU A 464 31.35 -34.24 -34.77
CA LEU A 464 30.87 -34.73 -33.47
C LEU A 464 30.08 -36.03 -33.60
N SER A 465 29.26 -36.19 -34.66
CA SER A 465 28.47 -37.41 -34.88
C SER A 465 29.30 -38.68 -35.10
N ASN A 466 30.58 -38.52 -35.48
CA ASN A 466 31.52 -39.63 -35.68
C ASN A 466 32.31 -40.01 -34.41
N LEU A 467 32.15 -39.27 -33.31
CA LEU A 467 32.79 -39.62 -32.04
C LEU A 467 32.00 -40.70 -31.29
N PRO A 468 32.68 -41.58 -30.54
CA PRO A 468 32.00 -42.52 -29.65
C PRO A 468 31.28 -41.77 -28.52
N ALA A 469 30.18 -42.34 -28.03
CA ALA A 469 29.31 -41.69 -27.04
C ALA A 469 30.01 -41.41 -25.69
N ASP A 470 31.08 -42.12 -25.38
CA ASP A 470 31.92 -42.01 -24.19
C ASP A 470 33.25 -41.27 -24.45
N ALA A 471 33.36 -40.54 -25.58
CA ALA A 471 34.53 -39.73 -25.91
C ALA A 471 34.91 -38.78 -24.77
N SER A 472 36.21 -38.66 -24.49
CA SER A 472 36.69 -37.81 -23.41
C SER A 472 36.50 -36.32 -23.73
N ALA A 473 36.42 -35.48 -22.70
CA ALA A 473 36.35 -34.02 -22.88
C ALA A 473 37.53 -33.46 -23.68
N GLU A 474 38.69 -34.13 -23.64
CA GLU A 474 39.88 -33.75 -24.40
C GLU A 474 39.73 -34.11 -25.88
N ASP A 475 39.26 -35.31 -26.20
CA ASP A 475 39.03 -35.76 -27.58
C ASP A 475 37.97 -34.89 -28.28
N ILE A 476 36.87 -34.62 -27.61
CA ILE A 476 35.80 -33.75 -28.14
C ILE A 476 36.35 -32.34 -28.36
N GLN A 477 37.12 -31.81 -27.41
CA GLN A 477 37.70 -30.48 -27.55
C GLN A 477 38.69 -30.41 -28.72
N ASN A 478 39.45 -31.47 -28.97
CA ASN A 478 40.36 -31.55 -30.11
C ASN A 478 39.58 -31.47 -31.44
N VAL A 479 38.44 -32.17 -31.56
CA VAL A 479 37.55 -32.05 -32.73
C VAL A 479 37.03 -30.62 -32.90
N VAL A 480 36.56 -29.99 -31.83
CA VAL A 480 36.08 -28.60 -31.85
C VAL A 480 37.18 -27.63 -32.32
N TYR A 481 38.44 -27.86 -31.93
CA TYR A 481 39.59 -27.08 -32.41
C TYR A 481 39.92 -27.37 -33.88
N GLU A 482 39.89 -28.62 -34.34
CA GLU A 482 40.19 -28.96 -35.73
C GLU A 482 39.19 -28.33 -36.71
N ILE A 483 37.90 -28.25 -36.34
CA ILE A 483 36.91 -27.53 -37.16
C ILE A 483 37.12 -26.01 -37.09
N GLY A 484 37.44 -25.48 -35.90
CA GLY A 484 37.75 -24.06 -35.73
C GLY A 484 39.04 -23.61 -36.45
N ARG A 485 39.93 -24.54 -36.84
CA ARG A 485 41.14 -24.29 -37.66
C ARG A 485 40.83 -24.23 -39.17
N ARG A 486 39.65 -23.75 -39.54
CA ARG A 486 39.23 -23.49 -40.93
C ARG A 486 38.91 -22.01 -41.09
N GLU A 487 39.07 -21.47 -42.30
CA GLU A 487 38.62 -20.11 -42.61
C GLU A 487 37.10 -20.00 -42.40
N PRO A 488 36.57 -18.90 -41.81
CA PRO A 488 37.24 -17.65 -41.44
C PRO A 488 37.78 -17.62 -40.00
N PHE A 489 37.71 -18.72 -39.25
CA PHE A 489 38.05 -18.77 -37.82
C PHE A 489 39.53 -19.07 -37.54
N LEU A 490 40.35 -19.17 -38.58
CA LEU A 490 41.77 -19.45 -38.49
C LEU A 490 42.52 -18.22 -37.94
N ASP A 491 43.25 -18.38 -36.83
CA ASP A 491 44.12 -17.33 -36.29
C ASP A 491 45.57 -17.58 -36.77
N HIS A 492 46.00 -16.78 -37.74
CA HIS A 492 47.36 -16.85 -38.33
C HIS A 492 48.45 -16.28 -37.40
N ALA A 493 48.08 -15.47 -36.39
CA ALA A 493 49.02 -14.80 -35.49
C ALA A 493 49.39 -15.65 -34.27
N LYS A 494 48.48 -16.49 -33.78
CA LYS A 494 48.73 -17.43 -32.67
C LYS A 494 49.04 -18.82 -33.18
N LYS A 495 50.11 -19.45 -32.68
CA LYS A 495 50.41 -20.87 -32.93
C LYS A 495 49.94 -21.73 -31.75
N GLY A 496 49.32 -22.87 -32.05
CA GLY A 496 48.99 -23.91 -31.07
C GLY A 496 50.26 -24.58 -30.52
N LYS A 497 50.09 -25.34 -29.42
CA LYS A 497 51.19 -26.11 -28.79
C LYS A 497 51.80 -27.19 -29.71
N ASP A 498 51.06 -27.57 -30.74
CA ASP A 498 51.39 -28.53 -31.80
C ASP A 498 52.03 -27.87 -33.05
N GLY A 499 52.25 -26.56 -33.04
CA GLY A 499 52.85 -25.80 -34.15
C GLY A 499 51.87 -25.42 -35.28
N ARG A 500 50.60 -25.83 -35.21
CA ARG A 500 49.54 -25.47 -36.17
C ARG A 500 48.99 -24.06 -35.90
N PRO A 501 48.32 -23.39 -36.86
CA PRO A 501 47.61 -22.13 -36.62
C PRO A 501 46.57 -22.25 -35.48
N GLY A 502 46.33 -21.15 -34.79
CA GLY A 502 45.38 -21.04 -33.70
C GLY A 502 43.92 -20.97 -34.18
N VAL A 503 43.00 -20.98 -33.24
CA VAL A 503 41.56 -20.77 -33.49
C VAL A 503 41.16 -19.43 -32.88
N SER A 504 40.46 -18.62 -33.67
CA SER A 504 39.94 -17.32 -33.24
C SER A 504 38.97 -17.49 -32.07
N LEU A 505 38.93 -16.49 -31.19
CA LEU A 505 37.91 -16.37 -30.14
C LEU A 505 36.50 -16.29 -30.75
N ASP A 506 36.37 -15.78 -31.97
CA ASP A 506 35.09 -15.64 -32.68
C ASP A 506 34.42 -16.98 -32.95
N TRP A 507 35.20 -18.06 -33.13
CA TRP A 507 34.66 -19.42 -33.24
C TRP A 507 33.88 -19.82 -31.99
N PHE A 508 34.49 -19.63 -30.82
CA PHE A 508 33.87 -20.00 -29.56
C PHE A 508 32.73 -19.05 -29.21
N ASN A 509 32.88 -17.74 -29.46
CA ASN A 509 31.81 -16.77 -29.30
C ASN A 509 30.60 -17.14 -30.17
N MET A 510 30.83 -17.55 -31.42
CA MET A 510 29.77 -18.05 -32.30
C MET A 510 29.08 -19.27 -31.72
N LEU A 511 29.82 -20.30 -31.28
CA LEU A 511 29.22 -21.49 -30.68
C LEU A 511 28.35 -21.15 -29.46
N TYR A 512 28.81 -20.25 -28.59
CA TYR A 512 28.04 -19.85 -27.41
C TYR A 512 26.81 -19.02 -27.78
N GLN A 513 26.91 -18.09 -28.72
CA GLN A 513 25.79 -17.23 -29.13
C GLN A 513 24.72 -18.00 -29.90
N VAL A 514 25.12 -18.89 -30.81
CA VAL A 514 24.20 -19.62 -31.70
C VAL A 514 23.59 -20.82 -30.99
N LEU A 515 24.38 -21.57 -30.22
CA LEU A 515 23.94 -22.84 -29.62
C LEU A 515 23.44 -22.68 -28.18
N LEU A 516 24.01 -21.77 -27.39
CA LEU A 516 23.69 -21.62 -25.96
C LEU A 516 22.94 -20.31 -25.64
N GLY A 517 22.89 -19.36 -26.58
CA GLY A 517 22.23 -18.07 -26.43
C GLY A 517 22.98 -17.11 -25.50
N GLN A 518 24.30 -17.25 -25.38
CA GLN A 518 25.15 -16.50 -24.44
C GLN A 518 26.42 -15.98 -25.12
N GLU A 519 26.96 -14.84 -24.67
CA GLU A 519 28.22 -14.30 -25.23
C GLU A 519 29.44 -15.16 -24.92
N LYS A 520 29.42 -15.86 -23.79
CA LYS A 520 30.50 -16.70 -23.29
C LYS A 520 29.91 -17.95 -22.64
N GLY A 521 30.69 -19.03 -22.65
CA GLY A 521 30.29 -20.29 -22.05
C GLY A 521 31.46 -21.09 -21.49
N PRO A 522 31.17 -22.23 -20.84
CA PRO A 522 32.20 -23.17 -20.41
C PRO A 522 32.96 -23.72 -21.61
N ARG A 523 34.19 -24.21 -21.40
CA ARG A 523 35.00 -24.86 -22.44
C ARG A 523 34.15 -25.89 -23.20
N PHE A 524 33.94 -25.65 -24.50
CA PHE A 524 32.88 -26.32 -25.26
C PHE A 524 32.99 -27.86 -25.26
N GLY A 525 34.19 -28.42 -25.40
CA GLY A 525 34.38 -29.88 -25.35
C GLY A 525 34.11 -30.48 -23.97
N SER A 526 34.43 -29.77 -22.89
CA SER A 526 34.05 -30.18 -21.53
C SER A 526 32.53 -30.13 -21.32
N PHE A 527 31.85 -29.14 -21.92
CA PHE A 527 30.40 -29.07 -21.91
C PHE A 527 29.77 -30.25 -22.67
N VAL A 528 30.21 -30.51 -23.91
CA VAL A 528 29.68 -31.61 -24.74
C VAL A 528 29.90 -32.97 -24.08
N ALA A 529 31.03 -33.17 -23.38
CA ALA A 529 31.27 -34.40 -22.62
C ALA A 529 30.21 -34.65 -21.53
N VAL A 530 29.77 -33.59 -20.84
CA VAL A 530 28.74 -33.73 -19.78
C VAL A 530 27.31 -33.72 -20.35
N TYR A 531 27.06 -32.90 -21.36
CA TYR A 531 25.77 -32.80 -22.05
C TYR A 531 25.47 -34.05 -22.89
N GLY A 532 26.51 -34.72 -23.39
CA GLY A 532 26.46 -35.89 -24.27
C GLY A 532 26.61 -35.50 -25.75
N VAL A 533 27.42 -36.26 -26.48
CA VAL A 533 27.71 -36.01 -27.92
C VAL A 533 26.44 -35.96 -28.77
N ASN A 534 25.55 -36.95 -28.62
CA ASN A 534 24.28 -36.99 -29.37
C ASN A 534 23.38 -35.78 -29.09
N ASN A 535 23.37 -35.30 -27.84
CA ASN A 535 22.58 -34.13 -27.46
C ASN A 535 23.17 -32.85 -28.06
N ALA A 536 24.50 -32.76 -28.13
CA ALA A 536 25.18 -31.64 -28.80
C ALA A 536 24.91 -31.63 -30.31
N VAL A 537 24.90 -32.79 -30.96
CA VAL A 537 24.51 -32.93 -32.38
C VAL A 537 23.08 -32.44 -32.58
N ALA A 538 22.12 -32.90 -31.78
CA ALA A 538 20.72 -32.46 -31.86
C ALA A 538 20.54 -30.95 -31.60
N MET A 539 21.34 -30.38 -30.71
CA MET A 539 21.35 -28.93 -30.45
C MET A 539 21.82 -28.13 -31.67
N ILE A 540 22.84 -28.62 -32.38
CA ILE A 540 23.30 -27.98 -33.63
C ILE A 540 22.25 -28.14 -34.72
N ASP A 541 21.65 -29.33 -34.87
CA ASP A 541 20.57 -29.57 -35.84
C ASP A 541 19.37 -28.63 -35.58
N GLY A 542 18.98 -28.44 -34.32
CA GLY A 542 17.93 -27.50 -33.92
C GLY A 542 18.27 -26.03 -34.23
N ALA A 543 19.52 -25.62 -34.00
CA ALA A 543 19.97 -24.26 -34.35
C ALA A 543 19.96 -24.03 -35.87
N LEU A 544 20.34 -25.04 -36.66
CA LEU A 544 20.28 -25.00 -38.11
C LEU A 544 18.83 -25.04 -38.66
N ALA A 545 17.87 -25.60 -37.93
CA ALA A 545 16.45 -25.62 -38.32
C ALA A 545 15.72 -24.30 -37.99
N ARG A 546 16.03 -23.68 -36.84
CA ARG A 546 15.41 -22.43 -36.33
C ARG A 546 15.44 -21.28 -37.35
N SER A 547 16.48 -21.18 -38.16
CA SER A 547 16.63 -20.08 -39.12
C SER A 547 15.67 -20.14 -40.32
N SER A 548 14.93 -21.22 -40.51
CA SER A 548 14.08 -21.43 -41.69
C SER A 548 12.62 -20.99 -41.51
N SER A 549 12.16 -20.72 -40.28
CA SER A 549 10.71 -20.64 -39.96
C SER A 549 10.16 -19.29 -39.46
N ARG A 550 10.91 -18.17 -39.40
CA ARG A 550 10.42 -16.90 -38.80
C ARG A 550 10.82 -15.61 -39.53
N LYS A 551 10.42 -15.40 -40.79
CA LYS A 551 10.51 -14.06 -41.41
C LYS A 551 9.21 -13.27 -41.21
N LEU A 552 9.24 -12.24 -40.35
CA LEU A 552 8.17 -11.25 -40.22
C LEU A 552 8.03 -10.47 -41.54
N THR A 553 6.80 -10.32 -42.04
CA THR A 553 6.51 -9.58 -43.28
C THR A 553 5.38 -8.57 -43.03
N VAL A 554 5.59 -7.29 -43.32
CA VAL A 554 4.53 -6.28 -43.16
C VAL A 554 3.61 -6.30 -44.40
N PRO A 555 2.29 -6.44 -44.24
CA PRO A 555 1.35 -6.36 -45.37
C PRO A 555 1.45 -5.03 -46.11
N SER A 556 1.36 -5.04 -47.44
CA SER A 556 1.55 -3.84 -48.27
C SER A 556 0.59 -2.69 -47.92
N SER A 557 -0.67 -3.01 -47.60
CA SER A 557 -1.68 -2.03 -47.19
C SER A 557 -1.34 -1.30 -45.89
N ILE A 558 -0.59 -1.95 -44.99
CA ILE A 558 -0.10 -1.36 -43.74
C ILE A 558 1.20 -0.60 -44.00
N GLU A 559 2.10 -1.13 -44.84
CA GLU A 559 3.34 -0.46 -45.23
C GLU A 559 3.06 0.90 -45.88
N GLU A 560 2.08 0.98 -46.78
CA GLU A 560 1.66 2.23 -47.43
C GLU A 560 1.25 3.32 -46.42
N ILE A 561 0.60 2.94 -45.31
CA ILE A 561 0.22 3.87 -44.24
C ILE A 561 1.47 4.44 -43.55
N ILE A 562 2.41 3.57 -43.17
CA ILE A 562 3.66 3.99 -42.51
C ILE A 562 4.50 4.87 -43.43
N GLN A 563 4.66 4.51 -44.70
CA GLN A 563 5.43 5.31 -45.67
C GLN A 563 4.78 6.66 -45.95
N ARG A 564 3.45 6.70 -46.04
CA ARG A 564 2.71 7.97 -46.16
C ARG A 564 2.92 8.85 -44.94
N ALA A 565 2.88 8.29 -43.74
CA ALA A 565 3.16 9.03 -42.51
C ALA A 565 4.62 9.54 -42.46
N ASP A 566 5.57 8.73 -42.91
CA ASP A 566 7.00 9.11 -42.94
C ASP A 566 7.32 10.22 -43.96
N ALA A 567 6.56 10.29 -45.05
CA ALA A 567 6.70 11.32 -46.09
C ALA A 567 6.12 12.68 -45.70
N ILE A 568 5.38 12.79 -44.58
CA ILE A 568 4.82 14.06 -44.12
C ILE A 568 5.96 14.95 -43.58
N GLU A 569 6.05 16.19 -44.05
CA GLU A 569 7.09 17.12 -43.57
C GLU A 569 6.74 17.84 -42.26
N GLY A 570 5.49 17.74 -41.80
CA GLY A 570 4.93 18.46 -40.66
C GLY A 570 4.43 17.56 -39.53
N SER A 571 3.33 17.92 -38.89
CA SER A 571 2.78 17.16 -37.75
C SER A 571 2.11 15.86 -38.20
N VAL A 572 2.32 14.79 -37.43
CA VAL A 572 1.66 13.49 -37.60
C VAL A 572 0.93 13.10 -36.32
N SER A 573 -0.26 12.50 -36.46
CA SER A 573 -1.05 11.99 -35.34
C SER A 573 -0.84 10.49 -35.19
N GLU A 574 -0.16 10.09 -34.11
CA GLU A 574 0.02 8.67 -33.74
C GLU A 574 -1.33 7.96 -33.59
N LEU A 575 -2.37 8.66 -33.11
CA LEU A 575 -3.73 8.11 -33.00
C LEU A 575 -4.35 7.80 -34.36
N MET A 576 -4.23 8.72 -35.32
CA MET A 576 -4.76 8.50 -36.68
C MET A 576 -4.04 7.33 -37.38
N ILE A 577 -2.72 7.23 -37.19
CA ILE A 577 -1.92 6.11 -37.70
C ILE A 577 -2.43 4.79 -37.09
N SER A 578 -2.66 4.76 -35.77
CA SER A 578 -3.21 3.60 -35.06
C SER A 578 -4.57 3.16 -35.62
N GLU A 579 -5.48 4.10 -35.87
CA GLU A 579 -6.80 3.81 -36.44
C GLU A 579 -6.73 3.24 -37.85
N GLU A 580 -5.89 3.82 -38.70
CA GLU A 580 -5.72 3.36 -40.08
C GLU A 580 -5.08 1.97 -40.15
N ILE A 581 -4.04 1.71 -39.36
CA ILE A 581 -3.39 0.39 -39.29
C ILE A 581 -4.40 -0.66 -38.82
N ASN A 582 -5.19 -0.37 -37.79
CA ASN A 582 -6.21 -1.31 -37.30
C ASN A 582 -7.28 -1.60 -38.36
N LYS A 583 -7.76 -0.59 -39.08
CA LYS A 583 -8.70 -0.78 -40.21
C LYS A 583 -8.08 -1.64 -41.31
N ALA A 584 -6.83 -1.37 -41.71
CA ALA A 584 -6.13 -2.14 -42.72
C ALA A 584 -5.89 -3.60 -42.29
N ARG A 585 -5.54 -3.83 -41.02
CA ARG A 585 -5.33 -5.16 -40.45
C ARG A 585 -6.62 -5.99 -40.45
N ILE A 586 -7.75 -5.41 -40.07
CA ILE A 586 -9.07 -6.07 -40.08
C ILE A 586 -9.50 -6.44 -41.52
N ALA A 587 -9.08 -5.64 -42.51
CA ALA A 587 -9.43 -5.86 -43.91
C ALA A 587 -8.57 -6.94 -44.62
N LEU A 588 -7.52 -7.49 -43.97
CA LEU A 588 -6.66 -8.53 -44.56
C LEU A 588 -7.45 -9.81 -44.81
N LYS A 589 -7.36 -10.34 -46.04
CA LYS A 589 -7.99 -11.59 -46.44
C LYS A 589 -6.96 -12.71 -46.48
N SER A 590 -7.13 -13.72 -45.63
CA SER A 590 -6.25 -14.89 -45.53
C SER A 590 -4.73 -14.58 -45.43
N PRO A 591 -4.30 -13.68 -44.53
CA PRO A 591 -2.88 -13.37 -44.35
C PRO A 591 -2.08 -14.58 -43.89
N SER A 592 -0.85 -14.72 -44.40
CA SER A 592 0.11 -15.71 -43.89
C SER A 592 0.48 -15.44 -42.42
N GLU A 593 1.09 -16.42 -41.74
CA GLU A 593 1.56 -16.24 -40.36
C GLU A 593 2.58 -15.08 -40.24
N ALA A 594 3.46 -14.94 -41.23
CA ALA A 594 4.42 -13.85 -41.36
C ALA A 594 3.74 -12.48 -41.49
N GLU A 595 2.68 -12.40 -42.30
CA GLU A 595 1.87 -11.18 -42.52
C GLU A 595 1.02 -10.82 -41.31
N ASN A 596 0.46 -11.81 -40.62
CA ASN A 596 -0.25 -11.61 -39.35
C ASN A 596 0.68 -11.03 -38.30
N LEU A 597 1.90 -11.58 -38.18
CA LEU A 597 2.89 -11.07 -37.24
C LEU A 597 3.36 -9.66 -37.59
N GLY A 598 3.62 -9.37 -38.87
CA GLY A 598 4.01 -8.02 -39.31
C GLY A 598 2.89 -6.99 -39.12
N GLY A 599 1.65 -7.35 -39.44
CA GLY A 599 0.50 -6.50 -39.17
C GLY A 599 0.24 -6.27 -37.68
N TRP A 600 0.48 -7.29 -36.83
CA TRP A 600 0.43 -7.15 -35.38
C TRP A 600 1.53 -6.24 -34.83
N ALA A 601 2.76 -6.37 -35.30
CA ALA A 601 3.89 -5.54 -34.89
C ALA A 601 3.61 -4.05 -35.11
N GLU A 602 3.03 -3.69 -36.25
CA GLU A 602 2.67 -2.30 -36.56
C GLU A 602 1.48 -1.81 -35.73
N ALA A 603 0.42 -2.62 -35.60
CA ALA A 603 -0.75 -2.26 -34.80
C ALA A 603 -0.38 -2.04 -33.32
N LEU A 604 0.41 -2.95 -32.75
CA LEU A 604 0.88 -2.86 -31.37
C LEU A 604 1.74 -1.61 -31.14
N GLY A 605 2.56 -1.25 -32.13
CA GLY A 605 3.41 -0.06 -32.08
C GLY A 605 2.64 1.24 -31.80
N PHE A 606 1.39 1.37 -32.27
CA PHE A 606 0.58 2.59 -32.07
C PHE A 606 -0.63 2.39 -31.15
N ALA A 607 -0.86 1.18 -30.64
CA ALA A 607 -1.97 0.89 -29.73
C ALA A 607 -1.61 1.02 -28.25
N LEU A 608 -0.31 1.06 -27.91
CA LEU A 608 0.17 1.21 -26.54
C LEU A 608 0.23 2.68 -26.10
N PHE A 609 -0.16 2.97 -24.86
CA PHE A 609 -0.24 4.35 -24.36
C PHE A 609 0.78 4.62 -23.25
N PRO A 610 1.31 5.85 -23.15
CA PRO A 610 2.09 6.28 -21.99
C PRO A 610 1.33 6.05 -20.68
N SER A 611 1.92 5.27 -19.76
CA SER A 611 1.47 5.11 -18.39
C SER A 611 2.38 5.92 -17.47
N LYS A 612 1.81 6.54 -16.43
CA LYS A 612 2.64 7.13 -15.37
C LYS A 612 3.42 6.00 -14.71
N SER A 613 4.73 6.17 -14.55
CA SER A 613 5.59 5.11 -13.98
C SER A 613 4.97 4.49 -12.72
N ASN A 614 4.92 3.15 -12.66
CA ASN A 614 4.26 2.30 -11.65
C ASN A 614 2.76 1.99 -11.82
N THR A 615 2.09 2.40 -12.89
CA THR A 615 0.68 1.97 -13.15
C THR A 615 0.52 0.95 -14.27
N SER A 616 1.52 0.77 -15.15
CA SER A 616 1.48 -0.29 -16.16
C SER A 616 1.59 -1.67 -15.50
N PRO A 617 0.77 -2.66 -15.91
CA PRO A 617 0.86 -4.04 -15.43
C PRO A 617 2.22 -4.68 -15.78
N TRP A 618 2.96 -4.13 -16.74
CA TRP A 618 4.25 -4.65 -17.19
C TRP A 618 5.45 -3.90 -16.60
N SER A 619 5.23 -2.93 -15.71
CA SER A 619 6.28 -2.07 -15.13
C SER A 619 7.09 -1.31 -16.20
N THR A 620 6.44 -0.92 -17.28
CA THR A 620 7.00 -0.19 -18.45
C THR A 620 6.37 1.19 -18.58
N TYR A 621 7.00 2.08 -19.36
CA TYR A 621 6.40 3.37 -19.71
C TYR A 621 5.15 3.16 -20.56
N PHE A 622 5.23 2.32 -21.60
CA PHE A 622 4.07 1.98 -22.42
C PHE A 622 3.21 0.91 -21.73
N GLY A 623 1.91 1.17 -21.61
CA GLY A 623 0.91 0.28 -21.01
C GLY A 623 -0.28 0.02 -21.94
N PRO A 624 -1.24 -0.82 -21.51
CA PRO A 624 -2.46 -1.06 -22.27
C PRO A 624 -3.35 0.19 -22.29
N MET A 625 -4.10 0.36 -23.38
CA MET A 625 -5.07 1.44 -23.54
C MET A 625 -6.28 1.27 -22.61
N ALA A 626 -6.70 0.02 -22.38
CA ALA A 626 -7.79 -0.31 -21.48
C ALA A 626 -7.49 -1.56 -20.66
N THR A 627 -8.03 -1.59 -19.45
CA THR A 627 -8.04 -2.76 -18.57
C THR A 627 -9.48 -3.08 -18.22
N SER A 628 -9.89 -4.34 -18.35
CA SER A 628 -11.18 -4.83 -17.87
C SER A 628 -10.97 -5.88 -16.79
N VAL A 629 -11.95 -6.04 -15.91
CA VAL A 629 -11.95 -7.08 -14.87
C VAL A 629 -13.19 -7.92 -15.08
N ASP A 630 -13.03 -9.23 -15.21
CA ASP A 630 -14.16 -10.15 -15.35
C ASP A 630 -14.92 -10.36 -14.02
N ALA A 631 -16.04 -11.09 -14.07
CA ALA A 631 -16.88 -11.33 -12.89
C ALA A 631 -16.14 -12.13 -11.79
N GLU A 632 -15.11 -12.86 -12.19
CA GLU A 632 -14.23 -13.67 -11.35
C GLU A 632 -13.07 -12.85 -10.74
N GLY A 633 -12.89 -11.59 -11.16
CA GLY A 633 -11.88 -10.68 -10.65
C GLY A 633 -10.53 -10.70 -11.40
N ASN A 634 -10.43 -11.39 -12.54
CA ASN A 634 -9.21 -11.42 -13.34
C ASN A 634 -9.11 -10.19 -14.24
N SER A 635 -7.91 -9.60 -14.32
CA SER A 635 -7.63 -8.45 -15.19
C SER A 635 -7.30 -8.90 -16.62
N HIS A 636 -7.91 -8.23 -17.60
CA HIS A 636 -7.63 -8.39 -19.03
C HIS A 636 -7.13 -7.06 -19.60
N TYR A 637 -6.11 -7.10 -20.47
CA TYR A 637 -5.43 -5.92 -21.00
C TYR A 637 -5.65 -5.76 -22.51
N HIS A 638 -5.88 -4.52 -22.95
CA HIS A 638 -6.15 -4.21 -24.36
C HIS A 638 -5.26 -3.06 -24.87
N PRO A 639 -4.33 -3.30 -25.82
CA PRO A 639 -3.85 -4.61 -26.26
C PRO A 639 -2.99 -5.30 -25.18
N ASP A 640 -2.92 -6.63 -25.21
CA ASP A 640 -1.96 -7.40 -24.41
C ASP A 640 -0.67 -7.64 -25.23
N ILE A 641 0.48 -7.51 -24.59
CA ILE A 641 1.79 -7.83 -25.19
C ILE A 641 2.13 -9.32 -25.05
N GLY A 642 1.41 -10.06 -24.21
CA GLY A 642 1.59 -11.49 -23.99
C GLY A 642 1.59 -12.29 -25.29
N GLY A 643 2.60 -13.14 -25.48
CA GLY A 643 2.76 -13.96 -26.69
C GLY A 643 3.37 -13.23 -27.89
N THR A 644 3.68 -11.93 -27.79
CA THR A 644 4.39 -11.21 -28.86
C THR A 644 5.85 -11.70 -28.93
N PRO A 645 6.35 -12.11 -30.10
CA PRO A 645 7.68 -12.68 -30.21
C PRO A 645 8.76 -11.60 -30.37
N ALA A 646 10.00 -11.92 -30.00
CA ALA A 646 11.06 -10.93 -29.85
C ALA A 646 11.51 -10.29 -31.18
N GLU A 647 11.23 -10.92 -32.33
CA GLU A 647 11.51 -10.37 -33.66
C GLU A 647 10.76 -9.04 -33.92
N VAL A 648 9.66 -8.78 -33.20
CA VAL A 648 8.94 -7.49 -33.25
C VAL A 648 9.82 -6.34 -32.75
N LEU A 649 10.68 -6.58 -31.75
CA LEU A 649 11.61 -5.57 -31.24
C LEU A 649 12.69 -5.24 -32.28
N ASP A 650 13.19 -6.26 -32.99
CA ASP A 650 14.18 -6.08 -34.06
C ASP A 650 13.59 -5.30 -35.24
N HIS A 651 12.32 -5.58 -35.56
CA HIS A 651 11.56 -4.82 -36.56
C HIS A 651 11.39 -3.35 -36.16
N TRP A 652 11.00 -3.05 -34.92
CA TRP A 652 10.88 -1.67 -34.46
C TRP A 652 12.24 -0.94 -34.42
N ALA A 653 13.31 -1.62 -33.99
CA ALA A 653 14.66 -1.04 -34.06
C ALA A 653 15.05 -0.71 -35.50
N MET A 654 14.75 -1.59 -36.46
CA MET A 654 14.94 -1.33 -37.89
C MET A 654 14.12 -0.13 -38.36
N ARG A 655 12.83 -0.03 -38.00
CA ARG A 655 11.97 1.14 -38.31
C ARG A 655 12.56 2.45 -37.81
N ALA A 656 13.06 2.46 -36.57
CA ALA A 656 13.68 3.66 -35.99
C ALA A 656 14.89 4.17 -36.79
N THR A 657 15.59 3.27 -37.48
CA THR A 657 16.76 3.60 -38.31
C THR A 657 16.42 3.90 -39.77
N SER A 658 15.36 3.30 -40.32
CA SER A 658 15.00 3.41 -41.75
C SER A 658 14.06 4.57 -42.07
N LEU A 659 13.18 4.92 -41.13
CA LEU A 659 12.25 6.04 -41.27
C LEU A 659 12.96 7.39 -41.06
N LYS A 660 12.38 8.46 -41.60
CA LYS A 660 12.93 9.82 -41.56
C LYS A 660 12.21 10.71 -40.54
N HIS A 661 10.92 10.50 -40.34
CA HIS A 661 10.08 11.38 -39.54
C HIS A 661 10.42 11.28 -38.03
N PRO A 662 10.80 12.37 -37.34
CA PRO A 662 11.25 12.32 -35.94
C PRO A 662 10.25 11.68 -34.97
N VAL A 663 8.96 11.98 -35.09
CA VAL A 663 7.91 11.35 -34.26
C VAL A 663 7.89 9.82 -34.39
N LEU A 664 7.94 9.29 -35.62
CA LEU A 664 7.93 7.84 -35.85
C LEU A 664 9.20 7.19 -35.34
N ARG A 665 10.36 7.81 -35.61
CA ARG A 665 11.66 7.32 -35.14
C ARG A 665 11.73 7.27 -33.62
N ALA A 666 11.28 8.33 -32.95
CA ALA A 666 11.19 8.38 -31.49
C ALA A 666 10.28 7.26 -30.97
N ARG A 667 9.11 7.09 -31.58
CA ARG A 667 8.12 6.09 -31.18
C ARG A 667 8.66 4.67 -31.24
N TYR A 668 9.19 4.24 -32.39
CA TYR A 668 9.70 2.88 -32.53
C TYR A 668 10.97 2.64 -31.69
N ALA A 669 11.85 3.63 -31.59
CA ALA A 669 13.06 3.52 -30.77
C ALA A 669 12.72 3.36 -29.28
N ASP A 670 11.75 4.12 -28.77
CA ASP A 670 11.33 4.04 -27.37
C ASP A 670 10.60 2.73 -27.08
N LEU A 671 9.75 2.23 -28.00
CA LEU A 671 9.14 0.91 -27.85
C LEU A 671 10.18 -0.20 -27.80
N ALA A 672 11.14 -0.19 -28.71
CA ALA A 672 12.24 -1.16 -28.74
C ALA A 672 13.08 -1.11 -27.45
N TRP A 673 13.27 0.08 -26.87
CA TRP A 673 13.96 0.28 -25.60
C TRP A 673 13.13 -0.16 -24.38
N ASP A 674 11.91 0.35 -24.25
CA ASP A 674 11.10 0.26 -23.03
C ASP A 674 10.57 -1.17 -22.84
N LEU A 675 10.12 -1.81 -23.92
CA LEU A 675 9.53 -3.15 -23.94
C LEU A 675 10.55 -4.28 -24.16
N ALA A 676 11.85 -3.97 -24.27
CA ALA A 676 12.90 -4.96 -24.52
C ALA A 676 12.82 -6.16 -23.57
N TYR A 677 12.60 -5.89 -22.28
CA TYR A 677 12.46 -6.93 -21.26
C TYR A 677 11.04 -7.52 -21.21
N ALA A 678 9.99 -6.71 -21.43
CA ALA A 678 8.61 -7.16 -21.29
C ALA A 678 8.20 -8.16 -22.40
N ILE A 679 8.63 -7.91 -23.65
CA ILE A 679 8.36 -8.76 -24.81
C ILE A 679 9.50 -9.77 -25.02
N GLY A 680 10.73 -9.28 -25.14
CA GLY A 680 11.85 -10.11 -25.58
C GLY A 680 12.70 -10.69 -24.45
N ARG A 681 12.47 -10.27 -23.19
CA ARG A 681 13.36 -10.54 -22.04
C ARG A 681 14.82 -10.10 -22.28
N ARG A 682 15.03 -9.16 -23.23
CA ARG A 682 16.34 -8.69 -23.67
C ARG A 682 16.82 -7.52 -22.81
N ARG A 683 18.15 -7.34 -22.74
CA ARG A 683 18.74 -6.13 -22.20
C ARG A 683 18.37 -4.95 -23.09
N ARG A 684 18.08 -3.80 -22.46
CA ARG A 684 17.76 -2.57 -23.18
C ARG A 684 19.00 -2.04 -23.92
N ASP A 685 18.81 -1.64 -25.19
CA ASP A 685 19.88 -1.12 -26.06
C ASP A 685 20.03 0.40 -25.93
N LEU A 686 21.19 0.85 -25.47
CA LEU A 686 21.48 2.27 -25.29
C LEU A 686 21.41 3.07 -26.60
N ILE A 687 21.61 2.44 -27.76
CA ILE A 687 21.44 3.10 -29.06
C ILE A 687 19.98 3.46 -29.27
N ALA A 688 19.06 2.53 -29.03
CA ALA A 688 17.62 2.78 -29.12
C ALA A 688 17.18 3.91 -28.18
N ALA A 689 17.65 3.93 -26.92
CA ALA A 689 17.37 5.03 -26.00
C ALA A 689 17.86 6.39 -26.53
N ARG A 690 19.11 6.44 -27.02
CA ARG A 690 19.68 7.69 -27.56
C ARG A 690 18.94 8.16 -28.80
N THR A 691 18.59 7.25 -29.71
CA THR A 691 17.76 7.55 -30.88
C THR A 691 16.40 8.08 -30.45
N ALA A 692 15.75 7.47 -29.45
CA ALA A 692 14.49 7.98 -28.94
C ALA A 692 14.63 9.40 -28.37
N ILE A 693 15.63 9.63 -27.50
CA ILE A 693 15.89 10.95 -26.89
C ILE A 693 16.08 12.03 -27.96
N ASP A 694 16.99 11.80 -28.91
CA ASP A 694 17.35 12.80 -29.91
C ASP A 694 16.14 13.16 -30.80
N ASN A 695 15.35 12.16 -31.19
CA ASN A 695 14.17 12.37 -32.03
C ASN A 695 12.98 12.95 -31.23
N TYR A 696 12.86 12.65 -29.93
CA TYR A 696 11.89 13.34 -29.08
C TYR A 696 12.21 14.84 -28.99
N LEU A 697 13.48 15.20 -28.75
CA LEU A 697 13.94 16.59 -28.71
C LEU A 697 13.75 17.31 -30.05
N GLU A 698 14.08 16.66 -31.17
CA GLU A 698 13.84 17.21 -32.51
C GLU A 698 12.33 17.42 -32.80
N SER A 699 11.52 16.43 -32.41
CA SER A 699 10.05 16.47 -32.61
C SER A 699 9.33 17.45 -31.68
N ALA A 700 9.97 17.99 -30.65
CA ALA A 700 9.36 18.90 -29.69
C ALA A 700 9.07 20.31 -30.26
N SER A 701 9.36 20.56 -31.54
CA SER A 701 9.06 21.82 -32.22
C SER A 701 7.62 21.88 -32.76
N GLU A 702 7.10 23.09 -32.95
CA GLU A 702 5.75 23.34 -33.52
C GLU A 702 5.55 22.72 -34.91
N ARG A 703 6.65 22.49 -35.66
CA ARG A 703 6.62 21.82 -36.96
C ARG A 703 6.06 20.40 -36.88
N PHE A 704 6.49 19.63 -35.89
CA PHE A 704 6.17 18.20 -35.76
C PHE A 704 5.10 17.92 -34.70
N ARG A 705 4.95 18.81 -33.73
CA ARG A 705 3.94 18.73 -32.66
C ARG A 705 3.29 20.10 -32.51
N SER A 706 2.11 20.26 -33.09
CA SER A 706 1.38 21.54 -33.12
C SER A 706 0.91 22.00 -31.75
N GLU A 707 0.59 21.07 -30.85
CA GLU A 707 0.10 21.37 -29.51
C GLU A 707 1.24 21.38 -28.49
N ARG A 708 1.30 22.46 -27.70
CA ARG A 708 2.31 22.65 -26.64
C ARG A 708 2.34 21.49 -25.64
N TYR A 709 1.18 20.89 -25.35
CA TYR A 709 1.07 19.72 -24.47
C TYR A 709 1.95 18.56 -24.98
N HIS A 710 1.88 18.23 -26.27
CA HIS A 710 2.67 17.15 -26.86
C HIS A 710 4.16 17.48 -26.97
N GLN A 711 4.51 18.76 -27.07
CA GLN A 711 5.91 19.19 -27.04
C GLN A 711 6.52 18.93 -25.66
N TYR A 712 5.81 19.29 -24.57
CA TYR A 712 6.26 18.96 -23.21
C TYR A 712 6.33 17.45 -22.99
N ASP A 713 5.35 16.66 -23.45
CA ASP A 713 5.40 15.20 -23.30
C ASP A 713 6.66 14.60 -23.95
N ALA A 714 7.06 15.11 -25.12
CA ALA A 714 8.27 14.68 -25.81
C ALA A 714 9.54 15.04 -25.00
N VAL A 715 9.62 16.27 -24.48
CA VAL A 715 10.79 16.70 -23.69
C VAL A 715 10.83 16.01 -22.32
N ASP A 716 9.68 15.79 -21.67
CA ASP A 716 9.54 14.99 -20.44
C ASP A 716 10.13 13.59 -20.66
N ARG A 717 9.70 12.91 -21.72
CA ARG A 717 10.18 11.55 -22.02
C ARG A 717 11.66 11.53 -22.39
N ALA A 718 12.14 12.52 -23.14
CA ALA A 718 13.56 12.66 -23.46
C ALA A 718 14.41 12.82 -22.19
N LEU A 719 13.98 13.65 -21.23
CA LEU A 719 14.66 13.83 -19.95
C LEU A 719 14.64 12.55 -19.11
N ASP A 720 13.50 11.86 -19.03
CA ASP A 720 13.37 10.59 -18.30
C ASP A 720 14.34 9.53 -18.84
N LEU A 721 14.39 9.36 -20.16
CA LEU A 721 15.30 8.44 -20.81
C LEU A 721 16.76 8.84 -20.57
N ALA A 722 17.10 10.13 -20.73
CA ALA A 722 18.46 10.63 -20.52
C ALA A 722 18.96 10.40 -19.08
N ILE A 723 18.11 10.67 -18.08
CA ILE A 723 18.37 10.38 -16.67
C ILE A 723 18.51 8.87 -16.43
N GLN A 724 17.64 8.06 -17.05
CA GLN A 724 17.66 6.61 -16.90
C GLN A 724 18.97 6.00 -17.42
N ILE A 725 19.49 6.50 -18.55
CA ILE A 725 20.77 6.04 -19.13
C ILE A 725 21.99 6.80 -18.58
N LYS A 726 21.78 7.84 -17.76
CA LYS A 726 22.82 8.69 -17.17
C LYS A 726 23.72 9.36 -18.22
N ASP A 727 23.12 9.88 -19.29
CA ASP A 727 23.82 10.58 -20.38
C ASP A 727 23.74 12.10 -20.15
N GLU A 728 24.75 12.65 -19.45
CA GLU A 728 24.79 14.06 -19.02
C GLU A 728 24.58 15.05 -20.18
N GLY A 729 25.16 14.77 -21.35
CA GLY A 729 25.00 15.65 -22.52
C GLY A 729 23.55 15.71 -23.02
N ARG A 730 22.82 14.60 -22.95
CA ARG A 730 21.40 14.54 -23.30
C ARG A 730 20.50 15.06 -22.19
N ILE A 731 20.89 14.92 -20.92
CA ILE A 731 20.22 15.56 -19.78
C ILE A 731 20.24 17.07 -19.98
N ASP A 732 21.40 17.64 -20.29
CA ASP A 732 21.55 19.08 -20.55
C ASP A 732 20.72 19.52 -21.76
N ALA A 733 20.75 18.77 -22.86
CA ALA A 733 19.96 19.07 -24.05
C ALA A 733 18.44 19.07 -23.75
N ALA A 734 17.96 18.09 -22.99
CA ALA A 734 16.56 18.01 -22.58
C ALA A 734 16.18 19.13 -21.62
N ARG A 735 17.03 19.47 -20.63
CA ARG A 735 16.82 20.63 -19.74
C ARG A 735 16.67 21.93 -20.54
N VAL A 736 17.57 22.18 -21.49
CA VAL A 736 17.56 23.39 -22.33
C VAL A 736 16.28 23.45 -23.19
N ALA A 737 15.88 22.34 -23.78
CA ALA A 737 14.61 22.27 -24.53
C ALA A 737 13.41 22.57 -23.62
N TYR A 738 13.40 22.06 -22.39
CA TYR A 738 12.36 22.29 -21.40
C TYR A 738 12.26 23.77 -21.00
N MET A 739 13.39 24.40 -20.68
CA MET A 739 13.47 25.83 -20.38
C MET A 739 13.05 26.69 -21.57
N THR A 740 13.34 26.25 -22.80
CA THR A 740 12.91 26.94 -24.02
C THR A 740 11.39 26.94 -24.16
N LEU A 741 10.73 25.79 -23.96
CA LEU A 741 9.27 25.69 -23.94
C LEU A 741 8.66 26.54 -22.83
N HIS A 742 9.26 26.55 -21.64
CA HIS A 742 8.82 27.39 -20.52
C HIS A 742 8.83 28.87 -20.88
N ARG A 743 9.96 29.37 -21.41
CA ARG A 743 10.10 30.77 -21.84
C ARG A 743 9.08 31.14 -22.92
N GLN A 744 8.82 30.25 -23.87
CA GLN A 744 7.80 30.47 -24.91
C GLN A 744 6.39 30.57 -24.30
N ASP A 745 6.04 29.68 -23.37
CA ASP A 745 4.75 29.75 -22.67
C ASP A 745 4.60 31.05 -21.87
N MET A 746 5.63 31.45 -21.14
CA MET A 746 5.62 32.70 -20.37
C MET A 746 5.45 33.93 -21.28
N GLN A 747 6.07 33.94 -22.46
CA GLN A 747 5.94 35.03 -23.44
C GLN A 747 4.58 35.06 -24.14
N GLN A 748 4.04 33.89 -24.50
CA GLN A 748 2.79 33.77 -25.26
C GLN A 748 1.54 33.75 -24.36
N GLY A 749 1.71 33.70 -23.04
CA GLY A 749 0.60 33.56 -22.08
C GLY A 749 -0.01 32.16 -22.06
N GLY A 750 0.81 31.13 -22.26
CA GLY A 750 0.39 29.73 -22.19
C GLY A 750 0.05 29.27 -20.78
N ASN A 751 -0.80 28.24 -20.66
CA ASN A 751 -1.28 27.71 -19.37
C ASN A 751 -0.50 26.47 -18.88
N LEU A 752 0.64 26.14 -19.51
CA LEU A 752 1.46 24.97 -19.21
C LEU A 752 2.79 25.30 -18.53
N TRP A 753 3.00 26.56 -18.12
CA TRP A 753 4.20 27.03 -17.40
C TRP A 753 4.57 26.16 -16.19
N TRP A 754 3.58 25.54 -15.54
CA TRP A 754 3.76 24.70 -14.35
C TRP A 754 4.52 23.41 -14.62
N ARG A 755 4.55 22.92 -15.87
CA ARG A 755 5.27 21.69 -16.27
C ARG A 755 6.75 21.78 -15.92
N ALA A 756 7.41 22.85 -16.37
CA ALA A 756 8.84 23.06 -16.15
C ALA A 756 9.14 23.28 -14.67
N VAL A 757 8.29 24.04 -13.98
CA VAL A 757 8.43 24.30 -12.55
C VAL A 757 8.36 23.00 -11.75
N ASP A 758 7.33 22.18 -11.96
CA ASP A 758 7.14 20.93 -11.22
C ASP A 758 8.21 19.90 -11.58
N ARG A 759 8.60 19.81 -12.86
CA ARG A 759 9.59 18.83 -13.31
C ARG A 759 11.00 19.20 -12.83
N LEU A 760 11.45 20.43 -13.08
CA LEU A 760 12.86 20.82 -12.91
C LEU A 760 13.20 21.20 -11.47
N LEU A 761 12.30 21.85 -10.70
CA LEU A 761 12.61 22.23 -9.31
C LEU A 761 12.65 21.05 -8.33
N ASP A 762 12.01 19.93 -8.67
CA ASP A 762 12.02 18.74 -7.82
C ASP A 762 13.02 17.66 -8.29
N GLU A 763 13.40 17.63 -9.57
CA GLU A 763 14.32 16.64 -10.12
C GLU A 763 15.79 17.08 -10.04
N LYS A 764 16.48 16.61 -8.99
CA LYS A 764 17.91 16.92 -8.80
C LYS A 764 18.80 16.42 -9.95
N LYS A 765 18.36 15.41 -10.71
CA LYS A 765 19.14 14.84 -11.82
C LYS A 765 18.92 15.57 -13.15
N ALA A 766 18.04 16.57 -13.20
CA ALA A 766 17.84 17.39 -14.39
C ALA A 766 18.96 18.42 -14.60
N ASN A 767 19.95 18.47 -13.69
CA ASN A 767 21.08 19.38 -13.73
C ASN A 767 20.67 20.86 -13.85
N LEU A 768 19.60 21.28 -13.16
CA LEU A 768 19.12 22.66 -13.22
C LEU A 768 20.18 23.62 -12.65
N THR A 769 20.51 24.67 -13.40
CA THR A 769 21.48 25.68 -12.94
C THR A 769 20.85 26.65 -11.94
N GLU A 770 21.68 27.33 -11.14
CA GLU A 770 21.19 28.33 -10.18
C GLU A 770 20.46 29.48 -10.89
N ASP A 771 20.97 29.95 -12.02
CA ASP A 771 20.34 31.00 -12.83
C ASP A 771 18.96 30.59 -13.38
N GLU A 772 18.83 29.35 -13.90
CA GLU A 772 17.54 28.82 -14.38
C GLU A 772 16.57 28.61 -13.21
N GLN A 773 17.06 28.18 -12.05
CA GLN A 773 16.23 28.07 -10.84
C GLN A 773 15.68 29.44 -10.41
N GLU A 774 16.52 30.48 -10.41
CA GLU A 774 16.10 31.84 -10.12
C GLU A 774 15.14 32.41 -11.18
N GLU A 775 15.31 32.05 -12.45
CA GLU A 775 14.39 32.38 -13.54
C GLU A 775 12.98 31.82 -13.27
N LEU A 776 12.86 30.51 -12.98
CA LEU A 776 11.57 29.86 -12.68
C LEU A 776 10.88 30.48 -11.46
N ILE A 777 11.65 30.82 -10.42
CA ILE A 777 11.10 31.48 -9.21
C ILE A 777 10.57 32.88 -9.55
N ARG A 778 11.31 33.65 -10.35
CA ARG A 778 10.92 35.01 -10.77
C ARG A 778 9.65 34.99 -11.63
N ASP A 779 9.52 34.01 -12.50
CA ASP A 779 8.35 33.84 -13.36
C ASP A 779 7.10 33.48 -12.54
N LEU A 780 7.23 32.62 -11.52
CA LEU A 780 6.14 32.35 -10.58
C LEU A 780 5.73 33.61 -9.78
N GLU A 781 6.69 34.42 -9.32
CA GLU A 781 6.39 35.68 -8.63
C GLU A 781 5.66 36.67 -9.55
N ALA A 782 6.09 36.76 -10.81
CA ALA A 782 5.41 37.58 -11.81
C ALA A 782 3.97 37.11 -12.04
N LEU A 783 3.72 35.79 -12.10
CA LEU A 783 2.38 35.22 -12.21
C LEU A 783 1.51 35.57 -11.00
N VAL A 784 2.00 35.39 -9.78
CA VAL A 784 1.26 35.77 -8.57
C VAL A 784 0.93 37.27 -8.58
N ASN A 785 1.90 38.13 -8.88
CA ASN A 785 1.68 39.58 -8.89
C ASN A 785 0.67 40.02 -9.97
N GLN A 786 0.68 39.40 -11.16
CA GLN A 786 -0.24 39.75 -12.24
C GLN A 786 -1.65 39.19 -12.05
N SER A 787 -1.78 38.01 -11.41
CA SER A 787 -3.05 37.29 -11.29
C SER A 787 -3.79 37.54 -9.97
N SER A 788 -3.10 38.06 -8.95
CA SER A 788 -3.72 38.36 -7.64
C SER A 788 -4.31 39.76 -7.53
N ASP A 789 -3.90 40.71 -8.39
CA ASP A 789 -4.42 42.08 -8.40
C ASP A 789 -5.77 42.14 -9.15
N PRO A 790 -6.88 42.49 -8.46
CA PRO A 790 -8.20 42.58 -9.09
C PRO A 790 -8.34 43.67 -10.16
N SER A 791 -7.45 44.65 -10.16
CA SER A 791 -7.42 45.72 -11.15
C SER A 791 -6.60 45.36 -12.39
N ALA A 792 -5.85 44.24 -12.34
CA ALA A 792 -5.10 43.74 -13.46
C ALA A 792 -6.02 43.09 -14.50
N THR A 793 -5.71 43.28 -15.77
CA THR A 793 -6.42 42.65 -16.90
C THR A 793 -6.31 41.12 -16.92
N LYS A 794 -5.40 40.54 -16.11
CA LYS A 794 -5.13 39.10 -16.02
C LYS A 794 -5.49 38.49 -14.64
N PHE A 795 -6.39 39.13 -13.89
CA PHE A 795 -6.83 38.60 -12.59
C PHE A 795 -7.38 37.16 -12.73
N ASP A 796 -6.77 36.22 -12.01
CA ASP A 796 -7.18 34.82 -11.93
C ASP A 796 -6.74 34.21 -10.58
N PRO A 797 -7.68 33.93 -9.67
CA PRO A 797 -7.35 33.39 -8.35
C PRO A 797 -6.79 31.96 -8.42
N TYR A 798 -7.13 31.17 -9.44
CA TYR A 798 -6.63 29.80 -9.59
C TYR A 798 -5.18 29.80 -10.06
N VAL A 799 -4.81 30.72 -10.96
CA VAL A 799 -3.39 30.93 -11.34
C VAL A 799 -2.59 31.42 -10.14
N THR A 800 -3.15 32.36 -9.37
CA THR A 800 -2.55 32.86 -8.12
C THR A 800 -2.25 31.71 -7.16
N GLU A 801 -3.25 30.86 -6.86
CA GLU A 801 -3.09 29.71 -5.96
C GLU A 801 -2.05 28.72 -6.47
N ASN A 802 -2.13 28.34 -7.75
CA ASN A 802 -1.24 27.35 -8.32
C ASN A 802 0.22 27.81 -8.34
N ALA A 803 0.48 29.08 -8.63
CA ALA A 803 1.83 29.65 -8.59
C ALA A 803 2.32 29.81 -7.14
N ALA A 804 1.47 30.36 -6.25
CA ALA A 804 1.77 30.53 -4.84
C ALA A 804 2.10 29.20 -4.15
N ARG A 805 1.36 28.12 -4.42
CA ARG A 805 1.60 26.78 -3.85
C ARG A 805 3.02 26.28 -4.15
N ARG A 806 3.50 26.50 -5.37
CA ARG A 806 4.85 26.11 -5.81
C ARG A 806 5.93 26.98 -5.16
N LEU A 807 5.71 28.29 -5.10
CA LEU A 807 6.61 29.21 -4.38
C LEU A 807 6.69 28.92 -2.88
N ILE A 808 5.56 28.63 -2.23
CA ILE A 808 5.52 28.26 -0.80
C ILE A 808 6.42 27.06 -0.53
N LYS A 809 6.41 26.05 -1.41
CA LYS A 809 7.29 24.87 -1.28
C LYS A 809 8.77 25.27 -1.37
N VAL A 810 9.12 26.16 -2.29
CA VAL A 810 10.49 26.68 -2.45
C VAL A 810 10.92 27.51 -1.24
N TYR A 811 10.12 28.50 -0.83
CA TYR A 811 10.43 29.41 0.27
C TYR A 811 10.39 28.76 1.64
N SER A 812 9.56 27.72 1.83
CA SER A 812 9.58 26.92 3.06
C SER A 812 10.89 26.16 3.21
N ARG A 813 11.44 25.61 2.12
CA ARG A 813 12.77 24.97 2.12
C ARG A 813 13.89 25.97 2.40
N GLY A 814 13.73 27.22 1.95
CA GLY A 814 14.66 28.33 2.19
C GLY A 814 14.44 29.10 3.51
N HIS A 815 13.55 28.64 4.39
CA HIS A 815 13.21 29.31 5.67
C HIS A 815 12.72 30.76 5.53
N ARG A 816 12.09 31.11 4.41
CA ARG A 816 11.54 32.45 4.12
C ARG A 816 10.08 32.58 4.57
N SER A 817 9.84 32.58 5.88
CA SER A 817 8.48 32.58 6.47
C SER A 817 7.63 33.81 6.12
N ALA A 818 8.25 34.98 5.96
CA ALA A 818 7.56 36.20 5.56
C ALA A 818 6.96 36.10 4.15
N ASP A 819 7.69 35.50 3.21
CA ASP A 819 7.21 35.29 1.84
C ASP A 819 6.09 34.25 1.80
N VAL A 820 6.21 33.16 2.56
CA VAL A 820 5.15 32.15 2.69
C VAL A 820 3.85 32.78 3.20
N ARG A 821 3.95 33.65 4.22
CA ARG A 821 2.79 34.40 4.73
C ARG A 821 2.18 35.31 3.66
N ARG A 822 3.00 36.10 2.95
CA ARG A 822 2.54 36.99 1.86
C ARG A 822 1.80 36.22 0.77
N LEU A 823 2.29 35.05 0.38
CA LEU A 823 1.68 34.22 -0.67
C LEU A 823 0.32 33.67 -0.24
N HIS A 824 0.18 33.19 1.00
CA HIS A 824 -1.11 32.78 1.53
C HIS A 824 -2.11 33.93 1.60
N GLU A 825 -1.66 35.12 2.00
CA GLU A 825 -2.49 36.33 2.01
C GLU A 825 -2.93 36.75 0.60
N ALA A 826 -2.04 36.67 -0.40
CA ALA A 826 -2.38 36.96 -1.79
C ALA A 826 -3.46 36.02 -2.35
N VAL A 827 -3.35 34.72 -2.08
CA VAL A 827 -4.39 33.73 -2.43
C VAL A 827 -5.71 34.08 -1.74
N ALA A 828 -5.67 34.37 -0.44
CA ALA A 828 -6.87 34.65 0.34
C ALA A 828 -7.64 35.84 -0.24
N LYS A 829 -6.95 36.96 -0.49
CA LYS A 829 -7.52 38.18 -1.08
C LYS A 829 -8.08 37.96 -2.48
N ALA A 830 -7.38 37.21 -3.33
CA ALA A 830 -7.84 36.89 -4.67
C ALA A 830 -9.17 36.11 -4.64
N TYR A 831 -9.28 35.10 -3.78
CA TYR A 831 -10.52 34.32 -3.65
C TYR A 831 -11.69 35.09 -3.04
N GLU A 832 -11.46 36.01 -2.08
CA GLU A 832 -12.53 36.88 -1.58
C GLU A 832 -13.10 37.73 -2.71
N ARG A 833 -12.21 38.38 -3.48
CA ARG A 833 -12.63 39.27 -4.55
C ARG A 833 -13.32 38.52 -5.68
N PHE A 834 -12.86 37.30 -5.97
CA PHE A 834 -13.54 36.45 -6.92
C PHE A 834 -14.92 36.05 -6.42
N ALA A 835 -15.08 35.75 -5.13
CA ALA A 835 -16.38 35.46 -4.53
C ALA A 835 -17.39 36.62 -4.67
N ASP A 836 -16.95 37.87 -4.50
CA ASP A 836 -17.81 39.07 -4.66
C ASP A 836 -18.52 39.15 -6.02
N ALA A 837 -17.90 38.58 -7.06
CA ALA A 837 -18.38 38.66 -8.45
C ALA A 837 -19.30 37.50 -8.85
N HIS A 838 -19.57 36.54 -7.97
CA HIS A 838 -20.28 35.30 -8.29
C HIS A 838 -21.55 35.09 -7.48
N PRO A 839 -22.50 34.26 -7.97
CA PRO A 839 -23.72 33.95 -7.24
C PRO A 839 -23.44 33.34 -5.86
N PRO A 840 -24.34 33.53 -4.87
CA PRO A 840 -24.09 33.15 -3.49
C PRO A 840 -23.64 31.71 -3.27
N MET A 841 -24.17 30.75 -4.05
CA MET A 841 -23.75 29.35 -3.94
C MET A 841 -22.26 29.14 -4.30
N LEU A 842 -21.79 29.79 -5.37
CA LEU A 842 -20.39 29.70 -5.79
C LEU A 842 -19.50 30.56 -4.89
N ALA A 843 -19.95 31.76 -4.52
CA ALA A 843 -19.25 32.65 -3.60
C ALA A 843 -18.92 31.96 -2.27
N ALA A 844 -19.89 31.25 -1.68
CA ALA A 844 -19.66 30.49 -0.44
C ALA A 844 -18.54 29.43 -0.57
N ALA A 845 -18.46 28.73 -1.70
CA ALA A 845 -17.40 27.75 -1.95
C ALA A 845 -16.03 28.41 -2.10
N LEU A 846 -15.96 29.56 -2.77
CA LEU A 846 -14.73 30.33 -2.98
C LEU A 846 -14.20 30.94 -1.66
N LEU A 847 -15.11 31.44 -0.81
CA LEU A 847 -14.77 32.00 0.50
C LEU A 847 -14.17 30.96 1.46
N GLN A 848 -14.51 29.67 1.31
CA GLN A 848 -13.85 28.60 2.06
C GLN A 848 -12.34 28.54 1.74
N THR A 849 -11.96 28.61 0.45
CA THR A 849 -10.55 28.64 0.05
C THR A 849 -9.84 29.88 0.60
N SER A 850 -10.52 31.03 0.60
CA SER A 850 -9.98 32.26 1.18
C SER A 850 -9.75 32.14 2.70
N MET A 851 -10.75 31.63 3.44
CA MET A 851 -10.67 31.43 4.88
C MET A 851 -9.48 30.54 5.26
N ASP A 852 -9.33 29.40 4.57
CA ASP A 852 -8.23 28.46 4.79
C ASP A 852 -6.87 29.12 4.51
N ALA A 853 -6.78 29.96 3.47
CA ALA A 853 -5.56 30.67 3.14
C ALA A 853 -5.19 31.72 4.21
N TYR A 854 -6.16 32.47 4.75
CA TYR A 854 -5.93 33.37 5.89
C TYR A 854 -5.48 32.64 7.15
N GLU A 855 -6.06 31.48 7.46
CA GLU A 855 -5.62 30.66 8.60
C GLU A 855 -4.16 30.22 8.43
N ARG A 856 -3.77 29.78 7.23
CA ARG A 856 -2.37 29.42 6.92
C ARG A 856 -1.42 30.61 6.95
N ALA A 857 -1.91 31.83 6.67
CA ALA A 857 -1.16 33.07 6.83
C ALA A 857 -1.06 33.56 8.29
N GLY A 858 -1.74 32.90 9.24
CA GLY A 858 -1.83 33.34 10.64
C GLY A 858 -2.72 34.57 10.85
N LEU A 859 -3.63 34.86 9.91
CA LEU A 859 -4.53 36.02 9.92
C LEU A 859 -5.93 35.61 10.43
N THR A 860 -6.02 35.30 11.72
CA THR A 860 -7.23 34.72 12.34
C THR A 860 -8.45 35.65 12.29
N GLU A 861 -8.26 36.96 12.40
CA GLU A 861 -9.38 37.92 12.34
C GLU A 861 -9.96 38.03 10.92
N ASP A 862 -9.13 37.98 9.88
CA ASP A 862 -9.58 37.93 8.50
C ASP A 862 -10.34 36.63 8.20
N SER A 863 -9.84 35.47 8.66
CA SER A 863 -10.57 34.20 8.56
C SER A 863 -11.96 34.29 9.20
N LYS A 864 -12.08 34.87 10.41
CA LYS A 864 -13.38 35.07 11.06
C LYS A 864 -14.31 35.97 10.26
N ARG A 865 -13.80 37.07 9.70
CA ARG A 865 -14.55 37.99 8.84
C ARG A 865 -15.08 37.28 7.60
N VAL A 866 -14.22 36.54 6.90
CA VAL A 866 -14.58 35.74 5.72
C VAL A 866 -15.62 34.68 6.07
N ARG A 867 -15.53 34.06 7.25
CA ARG A 867 -16.52 33.08 7.72
C ARG A 867 -17.92 33.70 7.87
N VAL A 868 -18.02 34.92 8.40
CA VAL A 868 -19.31 35.63 8.52
C VAL A 868 -19.90 35.90 7.14
N GLU A 869 -19.08 36.36 6.20
CA GLU A 869 -19.52 36.60 4.82
C GLU A 869 -19.94 35.30 4.11
N MET A 870 -19.19 34.21 4.32
CA MET A 870 -19.55 32.89 3.81
C MET A 870 -20.91 32.43 4.35
N GLN A 871 -21.21 32.64 5.63
CA GLN A 871 -22.52 32.32 6.22
C GLN A 871 -23.65 33.12 5.56
N ARG A 872 -23.42 34.41 5.27
CA ARG A 872 -24.38 35.26 4.56
C ARG A 872 -24.67 34.72 3.16
N GLN A 873 -23.63 34.38 2.40
CA GLN A 873 -23.76 33.81 1.05
C GLN A 873 -24.46 32.44 1.06
N ILE A 874 -24.21 31.59 2.07
CA ILE A 874 -24.94 30.33 2.24
C ILE A 874 -26.44 30.57 2.45
N GLY A 875 -26.83 31.58 3.25
CA GLY A 875 -28.24 31.92 3.45
C GLY A 875 -28.94 32.42 2.19
N GLU A 876 -28.19 33.09 1.30
CA GLU A 876 -28.70 33.60 0.02
C GLU A 876 -28.70 32.52 -1.08
N SER A 877 -27.97 31.42 -0.94
CA SER A 877 -27.80 30.41 -1.99
C SER A 877 -29.09 29.74 -2.48
N LYS A 878 -30.18 29.83 -1.70
CA LYS A 878 -31.50 29.33 -2.12
C LYS A 878 -32.07 30.08 -3.32
N SER A 879 -31.70 31.35 -3.53
CA SER A 879 -32.15 32.11 -4.71
C SER A 879 -31.57 31.58 -6.02
N ASP A 880 -30.47 30.83 -5.96
CA ASP A 880 -29.81 30.24 -7.13
C ASP A 880 -30.47 28.92 -7.57
N MET A 881 -31.35 28.34 -6.75
CA MET A 881 -31.98 27.04 -6.99
C MET A 881 -33.32 27.18 -7.74
N LYS A 882 -33.58 26.26 -8.67
CA LYS A 882 -34.88 26.15 -9.37
C LYS A 882 -35.67 24.93 -8.86
N PRO A 883 -36.98 25.06 -8.59
CA PRO A 883 -37.81 23.92 -8.22
C PRO A 883 -38.01 22.98 -9.41
N ILE A 884 -38.09 21.68 -9.13
CA ILE A 884 -38.51 20.65 -10.07
C ILE A 884 -39.77 20.01 -9.48
N THR A 885 -40.83 19.95 -10.27
CA THR A 885 -42.13 19.42 -9.85
C THR A 885 -42.55 18.28 -10.78
N SER A 886 -43.20 17.26 -10.23
CA SER A 886 -43.80 16.14 -10.98
C SER A 886 -45.18 15.84 -10.41
N GLU A 887 -46.12 15.47 -11.28
CA GLU A 887 -47.47 15.08 -10.90
C GLU A 887 -47.57 13.56 -10.76
N ILE A 888 -48.21 13.10 -9.69
CA ILE A 888 -48.45 11.67 -9.43
C ILE A 888 -49.96 11.47 -9.23
N LEU A 889 -50.55 10.57 -10.01
CA LEU A 889 -51.96 10.21 -9.92
C LEU A 889 -52.15 9.04 -8.95
N ILE A 890 -52.95 9.22 -7.91
CA ILE A 890 -53.37 8.16 -6.98
C ILE A 890 -54.82 7.79 -7.30
N GLN A 891 -55.08 6.52 -7.62
CA GLN A 891 -56.44 6.06 -7.90
C GLN A 891 -57.23 5.85 -6.61
N ASN A 892 -58.54 6.17 -6.64
CA ASN A 892 -59.41 5.95 -5.48
C ASN A 892 -59.51 4.46 -5.09
N ASP A 893 -59.49 3.55 -6.06
CA ASP A 893 -59.57 2.11 -5.81
C ASP A 893 -58.35 1.61 -5.02
N ASP A 894 -57.16 2.12 -5.33
CA ASP A 894 -55.92 1.79 -4.60
C ASP A 894 -56.00 2.30 -3.16
N LEU A 895 -56.56 3.50 -2.95
CA LEU A 895 -56.79 4.07 -1.64
C LEU A 895 -57.78 3.25 -0.81
N GLU A 896 -58.93 2.86 -1.37
CA GLU A 896 -59.92 2.04 -0.64
C GLU A 896 -59.40 0.63 -0.32
N LYS A 897 -58.66 0.03 -1.25
CA LYS A 897 -58.00 -1.26 -1.02
C LYS A 897 -57.01 -1.17 0.14
N PHE A 898 -56.21 -0.11 0.18
CA PHE A 898 -55.29 0.18 1.28
C PHE A 898 -56.05 0.34 2.61
N LEU A 899 -57.08 1.21 2.64
CA LEU A 899 -57.86 1.49 3.86
C LEU A 899 -58.52 0.23 4.43
N THR A 900 -59.03 -0.65 3.57
CA THR A 900 -59.63 -1.94 3.98
C THR A 900 -58.60 -2.87 4.63
N GLY A 901 -57.34 -2.80 4.22
CA GLY A 901 -56.25 -3.61 4.79
C GLY A 901 -55.80 -3.13 6.17
N VAL A 902 -55.83 -1.82 6.43
CA VAL A 902 -55.26 -1.22 7.65
C VAL A 902 -56.29 -0.87 8.73
N ILE A 903 -57.55 -0.64 8.36
CA ILE A 903 -58.64 -0.30 9.30
C ILE A 903 -59.50 -1.54 9.61
N ASP A 904 -59.39 -2.03 10.84
CA ASP A 904 -60.04 -3.24 11.34
C ASP A 904 -61.29 -2.96 12.20
N GLU A 905 -61.99 -4.00 12.67
CA GLU A 905 -63.07 -3.86 13.66
C GLU A 905 -62.56 -3.50 15.06
N ASP A 906 -61.39 -4.01 15.44
CA ASP A 906 -60.75 -3.71 16.72
C ASP A 906 -59.82 -2.49 16.63
N LEU A 907 -60.02 -1.52 17.53
CA LEU A 907 -59.22 -0.28 17.55
C LEU A 907 -57.73 -0.56 17.82
N GLY A 908 -57.42 -1.53 18.68
CA GLY A 908 -56.04 -1.92 18.97
C GLY A 908 -55.34 -2.54 17.76
N SER A 909 -56.03 -3.41 17.03
CA SER A 909 -55.60 -3.97 15.75
C SER A 909 -55.35 -2.87 14.72
N THR A 910 -56.27 -1.91 14.58
CA THR A 910 -56.10 -0.76 13.69
C THR A 910 -54.88 0.07 14.07
N PHE A 911 -54.68 0.42 15.34
CA PHE A 911 -53.49 1.14 15.80
C PHE A 911 -52.19 0.37 15.50
N ALA A 912 -52.17 -0.95 15.69
CA ALA A 912 -51.01 -1.76 15.38
C ALA A 912 -50.69 -1.80 13.88
N LYS A 913 -51.71 -2.01 13.03
CA LYS A 913 -51.56 -2.02 11.57
C LYS A 913 -51.05 -0.69 11.05
N LEU A 914 -51.60 0.43 11.52
CA LEU A 914 -51.13 1.76 11.14
C LEU A 914 -49.68 2.01 11.57
N ALA A 915 -49.29 1.60 12.78
CA ALA A 915 -47.91 1.71 13.23
C ALA A 915 -46.92 0.89 12.37
N ILE A 916 -47.32 -0.29 11.91
CA ILE A 916 -46.47 -1.18 11.12
C ILE A 916 -46.35 -0.71 9.67
N GLU A 917 -47.47 -0.32 9.06
CA GLU A 917 -47.57 0.03 7.65
C GLU A 917 -46.73 1.27 7.29
N PHE A 918 -46.75 2.29 8.14
CA PHE A 918 -46.03 3.54 7.91
C PHE A 918 -44.65 3.59 8.58
N LEU A 919 -44.18 2.48 9.17
CA LEU A 919 -42.83 2.34 9.68
C LEU A 919 -41.88 1.90 8.55
N PRO A 920 -40.94 2.75 8.10
CA PRO A 920 -40.04 2.41 7.01
C PRO A 920 -39.17 1.21 7.35
N LYS A 921 -39.16 0.21 6.46
CA LYS A 921 -38.34 -0.99 6.58
C LYS A 921 -36.96 -0.73 5.99
N ARG A 922 -35.91 -0.77 6.82
CA ARG A 922 -34.55 -0.41 6.42
C ARG A 922 -34.06 -1.24 5.24
N LYS A 923 -34.30 -2.55 5.25
CA LYS A 923 -33.90 -3.46 4.17
C LYS A 923 -34.56 -3.13 2.83
N ILE A 924 -35.83 -2.67 2.85
CA ILE A 924 -36.56 -2.28 1.64
C ILE A 924 -35.95 -0.99 1.09
N LEU A 925 -35.73 0.02 1.94
CA LEU A 925 -35.08 1.26 1.53
C LEU A 925 -33.67 1.03 0.96
N GLU A 926 -32.89 0.12 1.56
CA GLU A 926 -31.57 -0.27 1.03
C GLU A 926 -31.66 -0.94 -0.35
N ALA A 927 -32.69 -1.75 -0.59
CA ALA A 927 -32.92 -2.37 -1.89
C ALA A 927 -33.31 -1.32 -2.94
N ASP A 928 -34.23 -0.42 -2.61
CA ASP A 928 -34.68 0.67 -3.50
C ASP A 928 -33.51 1.56 -3.91
N VAL A 929 -32.69 1.99 -2.94
CA VAL A 929 -31.50 2.83 -3.23
C VAL A 929 -30.52 2.11 -4.16
N LYS A 930 -30.33 0.79 -3.98
CA LYS A 930 -29.46 -0.01 -4.86
C LYS A 930 -30.06 -0.19 -6.25
N GLU A 931 -31.37 -0.33 -6.37
CA GLU A 931 -32.04 -0.46 -7.67
C GLU A 931 -32.01 0.84 -8.45
N THR A 932 -32.35 1.97 -7.80
CA THR A 932 -32.21 3.30 -8.41
C THR A 932 -30.76 3.59 -8.82
N ALA A 933 -29.77 3.08 -8.08
CA ALA A 933 -28.36 3.22 -8.46
C ALA A 933 -27.99 2.48 -9.75
N LYS A 934 -28.70 1.40 -10.12
CA LYS A 934 -28.54 0.72 -11.41
C LYS A 934 -29.17 1.51 -12.54
N GLU A 935 -30.34 2.12 -12.30
CA GLU A 935 -31.05 2.93 -13.30
C GLU A 935 -30.38 4.28 -13.56
N ALA A 936 -29.80 4.89 -12.51
CA ALA A 936 -29.16 6.20 -12.56
C ALA A 936 -27.73 6.18 -11.98
N PRO A 937 -26.78 5.46 -12.60
CA PRO A 937 -25.44 5.21 -12.03
C PRO A 937 -24.64 6.50 -11.83
N LEU A 938 -24.74 7.47 -12.74
CA LEU A 938 -24.05 8.74 -12.59
C LEU A 938 -24.51 9.51 -11.34
N MET A 939 -25.81 9.54 -11.08
CA MET A 939 -26.37 10.21 -9.89
C MET A 939 -26.00 9.47 -8.60
N ALA A 940 -25.85 8.15 -8.67
CA ALA A 940 -25.41 7.33 -7.54
C ALA A 940 -23.95 7.63 -7.12
N HIS A 941 -23.11 8.12 -8.05
CA HIS A 941 -21.72 8.51 -7.77
C HIS A 941 -21.56 9.95 -7.24
N ILE A 942 -22.57 10.82 -7.40
CA ILE A 942 -22.47 12.23 -7.04
C ILE A 942 -22.93 12.45 -5.59
N SER A 943 -22.04 12.96 -4.72
CA SER A 943 -22.38 13.38 -3.36
C SER A 943 -23.37 14.55 -3.33
N GLN A 944 -24.23 14.61 -2.32
CA GLN A 944 -25.21 15.67 -2.13
C GLN A 944 -24.92 16.48 -0.86
N LYS A 945 -25.12 17.80 -0.92
CA LYS A 945 -25.02 18.69 0.24
C LYS A 945 -26.40 19.20 0.63
N ILE A 946 -26.76 19.04 1.89
CA ILE A 946 -27.97 19.62 2.47
C ILE A 946 -27.59 20.97 3.06
N MET A 947 -28.19 22.05 2.56
CA MET A 947 -27.93 23.42 2.99
C MET A 947 -28.99 23.88 4.01
N SER A 948 -28.56 24.47 5.14
CA SER A 948 -29.42 25.28 6.01
C SER A 948 -29.25 26.77 5.69
N ASP A 949 -29.94 27.64 6.43
CA ASP A 949 -29.94 29.08 6.19
C ASP A 949 -28.59 29.77 6.47
N ASP A 950 -27.63 29.08 7.09
CA ASP A 950 -26.38 29.64 7.59
C ASP A 950 -25.17 28.72 7.44
N ARG A 951 -25.37 27.45 7.07
CA ARG A 951 -24.31 26.43 6.95
C ARG A 951 -24.70 25.27 6.04
N VAL A 952 -23.73 24.44 5.68
CA VAL A 952 -24.00 23.09 5.18
C VAL A 952 -24.44 22.24 6.38
N ALA A 953 -25.69 21.77 6.38
CA ALA A 953 -26.26 20.98 7.46
C ALA A 953 -25.77 19.52 7.45
N ALA A 954 -25.59 18.93 6.27
CA ALA A 954 -25.04 17.59 6.10
C ALA A 954 -24.49 17.36 4.69
N ILE A 955 -23.60 16.37 4.55
CA ILE A 955 -23.13 15.86 3.26
C ILE A 955 -23.51 14.38 3.20
N ILE A 956 -24.11 13.94 2.10
CA ILE A 956 -24.45 12.55 1.80
C ILE A 956 -23.53 12.09 0.68
N GLY A 957 -22.77 11.02 0.92
CA GLY A 957 -21.80 10.48 -0.05
C GLY A 957 -22.44 9.77 -1.25
N SER A 958 -21.62 9.12 -2.06
CA SER A 958 -22.10 8.23 -3.13
C SER A 958 -22.84 7.02 -2.55
N VAL A 959 -23.63 6.30 -3.35
CA VAL A 959 -24.29 5.06 -2.90
C VAL A 959 -23.25 4.01 -2.47
N LYS A 960 -22.09 3.98 -3.12
CA LYS A 960 -20.99 3.06 -2.79
C LYS A 960 -20.31 3.44 -1.47
N ASP A 961 -20.09 4.74 -1.24
CA ASP A 961 -19.27 5.23 -0.12
C ASP A 961 -20.11 5.55 1.14
N ASP A 962 -21.40 5.85 0.99
CA ASP A 962 -22.31 6.27 2.06
C ASP A 962 -23.76 5.80 1.82
N LEU A 963 -23.95 4.47 1.73
CA LEU A 963 -25.29 3.88 1.60
C LEU A 963 -26.20 4.31 2.75
N PHE A 964 -25.69 4.36 3.99
CA PHE A 964 -26.50 4.70 5.16
C PHE A 964 -27.01 6.14 5.11
N GLY A 965 -26.19 7.10 4.67
CA GLY A 965 -26.61 8.49 4.45
C GLY A 965 -27.71 8.61 3.39
N ARG A 966 -27.66 7.78 2.33
CA ARG A 966 -28.70 7.76 1.27
C ARG A 966 -30.05 7.28 1.78
N LEU A 967 -30.09 6.41 2.79
CA LEU A 967 -31.35 5.94 3.38
C LEU A 967 -32.16 7.10 3.96
N PHE A 968 -31.52 8.11 4.57
CA PHE A 968 -32.23 9.26 5.12
C PHE A 968 -32.95 10.08 4.06
N GLN A 969 -32.34 10.22 2.87
CA GLN A 969 -32.99 10.89 1.74
C GLN A 969 -34.22 10.10 1.27
N GLN A 970 -34.05 8.79 1.09
CA GLN A 970 -35.15 7.90 0.68
C GLN A 970 -36.28 7.90 1.72
N ALA A 971 -35.96 7.92 3.01
CA ALA A 971 -36.93 8.02 4.09
C ALA A 971 -37.72 9.33 4.05
N LYS A 972 -37.06 10.47 3.79
CA LYS A 972 -37.77 11.77 3.64
C LYS A 972 -38.73 11.76 2.47
N PHE A 973 -38.32 11.17 1.35
CA PHE A 973 -39.21 10.97 0.20
C PHE A 973 -40.40 10.08 0.59
N SER A 974 -40.15 8.96 1.27
CA SER A 974 -41.18 8.06 1.78
C SER A 974 -42.18 8.76 2.70
N PHE A 975 -41.74 9.58 3.66
CA PHE A 975 -42.63 10.32 4.56
C PHE A 975 -43.52 11.31 3.81
N SER A 976 -42.95 11.99 2.81
CA SER A 976 -43.67 12.96 2.00
C SER A 976 -44.71 12.27 1.11
N PHE A 977 -44.35 11.13 0.53
CA PHE A 977 -45.23 10.35 -0.33
C PHE A 977 -46.35 9.66 0.47
N SER A 978 -46.05 9.16 1.67
CA SER A 978 -47.02 8.48 2.53
C SER A 978 -48.04 9.42 3.17
N HIS A 979 -47.85 10.75 3.05
CA HIS A 979 -48.70 11.77 3.67
C HIS A 979 -50.20 11.61 3.36
N ILE A 980 -50.54 11.37 2.09
CA ILE A 980 -51.93 11.29 1.60
C ILE A 980 -52.59 10.02 2.14
N TRP A 981 -51.88 8.89 2.08
CA TRP A 981 -52.34 7.61 2.60
C TRP A 981 -52.55 7.66 4.12
N LEU A 982 -51.62 8.30 4.84
CA LEU A 982 -51.73 8.48 6.28
C LEU A 982 -52.92 9.38 6.64
N LEU A 983 -53.17 10.45 5.87
CA LEU A 983 -54.35 11.31 6.08
C LEU A 983 -55.64 10.50 6.00
N ALA A 984 -55.82 9.78 4.89
CA ALA A 984 -57.01 8.99 4.64
C ALA A 984 -57.21 7.90 5.71
N ALA A 985 -56.12 7.25 6.14
CA ALA A 985 -56.16 6.24 7.19
C ALA A 985 -56.66 6.82 8.52
N PHE A 986 -56.15 7.97 8.95
CA PHE A 986 -56.59 8.62 10.18
C PHE A 986 -58.03 9.15 10.09
N GLN A 987 -58.48 9.60 8.92
CA GLN A 987 -59.89 9.98 8.71
C GLN A 987 -60.81 8.77 8.84
N ARG A 988 -60.51 7.66 8.16
CA ARG A 988 -61.30 6.42 8.23
C ARG A 988 -61.28 5.79 9.62
N LEU A 989 -60.15 5.88 10.33
CA LEU A 989 -60.03 5.50 11.74
C LEU A 989 -61.00 6.29 12.63
N ALA A 990 -61.08 7.61 12.45
CA ALA A 990 -61.98 8.46 13.20
C ALA A 990 -63.46 8.16 12.89
N GLU A 991 -63.79 7.96 11.62
CA GLU A 991 -65.14 7.59 11.16
C GLU A 991 -65.61 6.24 11.75
N ARG A 992 -64.71 5.25 11.83
CA ARG A 992 -65.06 3.89 12.26
C ARG A 992 -65.14 3.70 13.77
N HIS A 993 -64.22 4.31 14.51
CA HIS A 993 -64.01 3.97 15.93
C HIS A 993 -64.34 5.10 16.92
N ASP A 994 -64.78 6.27 16.45
CA ASP A 994 -65.08 7.45 17.29
C ASP A 994 -63.93 7.76 18.27
N VAL A 995 -62.72 7.92 17.72
CA VAL A 995 -61.49 7.99 18.52
C VAL A 995 -61.40 9.29 19.32
N LEU A 996 -61.01 9.16 20.60
CA LEU A 996 -60.73 10.28 21.49
C LEU A 996 -59.21 10.42 21.72
N PRO A 997 -58.71 11.62 22.09
CA PRO A 997 -57.31 11.85 22.43
C PRO A 997 -56.76 10.86 23.48
N GLU A 998 -57.60 10.45 24.44
CA GLU A 998 -57.27 9.51 25.50
C GLU A 998 -56.93 8.11 24.95
N HIS A 999 -57.50 7.69 23.82
CA HIS A 999 -57.19 6.41 23.20
C HIS A 999 -55.73 6.37 22.70
N PHE A 1000 -55.26 7.46 22.08
CA PHE A 1000 -53.88 7.57 21.60
C PHE A 1000 -52.87 7.62 22.74
N VAL A 1001 -53.18 8.40 23.78
CA VAL A 1001 -52.35 8.53 24.98
C VAL A 1001 -52.25 7.20 25.72
N GLY A 1002 -53.39 6.52 25.91
CA GLY A 1002 -53.45 5.20 26.53
C GLY A 1002 -52.66 4.15 25.73
N TRP A 1003 -52.80 4.15 24.40
CA TRP A 1003 -52.01 3.28 23.53
C TRP A 1003 -50.51 3.56 23.65
N ALA A 1004 -50.09 4.82 23.51
CA ALA A 1004 -48.69 5.21 23.51
C ALA A 1004 -47.98 4.84 24.83
N ASN A 1005 -48.69 4.93 25.96
CA ASN A 1005 -48.10 4.62 27.27
C ASN A 1005 -48.44 3.23 27.82
N ARG A 1006 -48.94 2.30 27.00
CA ARG A 1006 -49.29 0.93 27.45
C ARG A 1006 -48.11 0.16 28.07
N HIS A 1007 -46.88 0.56 27.76
CA HIS A 1007 -45.63 0.01 28.30
C HIS A 1007 -44.92 0.92 29.33
N GLY A 1008 -45.57 2.00 29.79
CA GLY A 1008 -45.06 2.88 30.84
C GLY A 1008 -43.79 3.66 30.48
N ILE A 1009 -43.72 4.22 29.27
CA ILE A 1009 -42.56 4.98 28.78
C ILE A 1009 -42.70 6.50 28.94
N PHE A 1010 -43.90 7.02 29.21
CA PHE A 1010 -44.17 8.44 29.43
C PHE A 1010 -44.49 8.70 30.90
N GLU A 1011 -43.74 9.63 31.52
CA GLU A 1011 -43.90 10.02 32.92
C GLU A 1011 -45.07 11.01 33.13
N ASP A 1012 -45.23 11.99 32.24
CA ASP A 1012 -46.30 13.01 32.29
C ASP A 1012 -47.37 12.77 31.22
N MET A 1013 -48.40 12.00 31.61
CA MET A 1013 -49.55 11.70 30.76
C MET A 1013 -50.43 12.93 30.50
N GLY A 1014 -50.42 13.91 31.40
CA GLY A 1014 -51.20 15.14 31.23
C GLY A 1014 -50.63 16.00 30.11
N LEU A 1015 -49.30 16.14 30.06
CA LEU A 1015 -48.61 16.87 29.01
C LEU A 1015 -48.73 16.16 27.65
N LEU A 1016 -48.61 14.82 27.64
CA LEU A 1016 -48.85 14.03 26.43
C LEU A 1016 -50.29 14.23 25.89
N LEU A 1017 -51.29 14.19 26.77
CA LEU A 1017 -52.70 14.43 26.41
C LEU A 1017 -52.94 15.84 25.86
N GLN A 1018 -52.28 16.87 26.40
CA GLN A 1018 -52.37 18.23 25.87
C GLN A 1018 -51.81 18.34 24.45
N GLY A 1019 -50.73 17.62 24.14
CA GLY A 1019 -50.15 17.57 22.80
C GLY A 1019 -51.07 16.86 21.79
N VAL A 1020 -51.66 15.73 22.18
CA VAL A 1020 -52.61 15.00 21.32
C VAL A 1020 -53.89 15.80 21.10
N ARG A 1021 -54.48 16.40 22.15
CA ARG A 1021 -55.66 17.27 22.03
C ARG A 1021 -55.42 18.44 21.08
N ALA A 1022 -54.26 19.08 21.17
CA ALA A 1022 -53.89 20.17 20.27
C ALA A 1022 -53.91 19.73 18.79
N TRP A 1023 -53.47 18.51 18.48
CA TRP A 1023 -53.59 17.98 17.12
C TRP A 1023 -55.05 17.80 16.68
N PHE A 1024 -55.90 17.22 17.53
CA PHE A 1024 -57.34 17.08 17.26
C PHE A 1024 -58.03 18.44 17.02
N GLU A 1025 -57.62 19.48 17.75
CA GLU A 1025 -58.15 20.83 17.65
C GLU A 1025 -57.56 21.65 16.48
N GLY A 1026 -56.57 21.10 15.76
CA GLY A 1026 -55.87 21.78 14.67
C GLY A 1026 -54.79 22.78 15.12
N ASP A 1027 -54.46 22.84 16.41
CA ASP A 1027 -53.34 23.62 16.95
C ASP A 1027 -52.02 22.86 16.80
N TYR A 1028 -51.52 22.80 15.56
CA TYR A 1028 -50.27 22.10 15.24
C TYR A 1028 -49.04 22.73 15.90
N VAL A 1029 -49.08 24.03 16.22
CA VAL A 1029 -47.99 24.70 16.92
C VAL A 1029 -47.85 24.10 18.31
N LYS A 1030 -48.94 24.06 19.07
CA LYS A 1030 -48.93 23.42 20.39
C LYS A 1030 -48.64 21.92 20.29
N ALA A 1031 -49.23 21.21 19.33
CA ALA A 1031 -49.00 19.78 19.15
C ALA A 1031 -47.51 19.47 18.98
N VAL A 1032 -46.81 20.14 18.05
CA VAL A 1032 -45.39 19.90 17.79
C VAL A 1032 -44.51 20.28 18.97
N HIS A 1033 -44.75 21.44 19.60
CA HIS A 1033 -43.95 21.92 20.73
C HIS A 1033 -44.11 21.09 22.01
N VAL A 1034 -45.26 20.45 22.16
CA VAL A 1034 -45.53 19.55 23.30
C VAL A 1034 -45.03 18.15 23.01
N LEU A 1035 -45.38 17.56 21.85
CA LEU A 1035 -45.16 16.14 21.58
C LEU A 1035 -43.69 15.80 21.30
N VAL A 1036 -42.90 16.66 20.63
CA VAL A 1036 -41.49 16.35 20.30
C VAL A 1036 -40.64 16.13 21.57
N PRO A 1037 -40.67 17.00 22.61
CA PRO A 1037 -40.00 16.72 23.87
C PRO A 1037 -40.52 15.48 24.60
N GLN A 1038 -41.83 15.20 24.53
CA GLN A 1038 -42.40 14.00 25.16
C GLN A 1038 -41.88 12.72 24.49
N ILE A 1039 -41.79 12.70 23.17
CA ILE A 1039 -41.24 11.59 22.38
C ILE A 1039 -39.76 11.36 22.73
N GLU A 1040 -38.96 12.42 22.85
CA GLU A 1040 -37.57 12.30 23.34
C GLU A 1040 -37.51 11.71 24.75
N GLY A 1041 -38.43 12.12 25.64
CA GLY A 1041 -38.61 11.50 26.96
C GLY A 1041 -38.93 10.00 26.87
N GLY A 1042 -39.88 9.62 26.02
CA GLY A 1042 -40.26 8.22 25.79
C GLY A 1042 -39.11 7.36 25.28
N VAL A 1043 -38.33 7.86 24.32
CA VAL A 1043 -37.13 7.15 23.80
C VAL A 1043 -36.06 6.99 24.88
N ARG A 1044 -35.92 7.98 25.76
CA ARG A 1044 -35.03 7.88 26.93
C ARG A 1044 -35.52 6.80 27.90
N SER A 1045 -36.82 6.74 28.20
CA SER A 1045 -37.41 5.70 29.03
C SER A 1045 -37.21 4.31 28.43
N ILE A 1046 -37.38 4.15 27.11
CA ILE A 1046 -37.09 2.89 26.40
C ILE A 1046 -35.63 2.48 26.59
N ALA A 1047 -34.68 3.40 26.40
CA ALA A 1047 -33.26 3.11 26.63
C ALA A 1047 -33.00 2.65 28.08
N GLY A 1048 -33.62 3.32 29.06
CA GLY A 1048 -33.58 2.91 30.48
C GLY A 1048 -34.14 1.50 30.70
N GLN A 1049 -35.32 1.18 30.15
CA GLN A 1049 -35.94 -0.15 30.24
C GLN A 1049 -35.11 -1.25 29.54
N LEU A 1050 -34.35 -0.90 28.49
CA LEU A 1050 -33.39 -1.79 27.82
C LEU A 1050 -32.04 -1.94 28.57
N GLY A 1051 -31.94 -1.36 29.77
CA GLY A 1051 -30.77 -1.43 30.64
C GLY A 1051 -29.65 -0.48 30.27
N LYS A 1052 -29.95 0.65 29.60
CA LYS A 1052 -28.94 1.64 29.18
C LYS A 1052 -28.92 2.91 30.02
N PRO A 1053 -27.71 3.45 30.28
CA PRO A 1053 -27.58 4.77 30.87
C PRO A 1053 -28.30 5.81 30.00
N VAL A 1054 -29.10 6.66 30.64
CA VAL A 1054 -29.85 7.76 30.01
C VAL A 1054 -29.20 9.13 30.25
N THR A 1055 -28.14 9.15 31.05
CA THR A 1055 -27.31 10.31 31.36
C THR A 1055 -25.84 10.01 31.07
N LYS A 1056 -25.08 11.05 30.76
CA LYS A 1056 -23.62 11.05 30.64
C LYS A 1056 -23.03 12.12 31.56
N ALA A 1057 -21.74 12.07 31.83
CA ALA A 1057 -21.10 13.13 32.62
C ALA A 1057 -21.29 14.51 31.95
N HIS A 1058 -21.53 15.56 32.75
CA HIS A 1058 -21.62 16.92 32.25
C HIS A 1058 -20.22 17.37 31.81
N PRO A 1059 -20.01 17.84 30.57
CA PRO A 1059 -18.68 18.04 30.00
C PRO A 1059 -17.84 19.14 30.68
N LYS A 1060 -18.50 20.09 31.37
CA LYS A 1060 -17.86 21.19 32.08
C LYS A 1060 -18.07 21.24 33.60
N ILE A 1061 -19.00 20.43 34.15
CA ILE A 1061 -19.40 20.51 35.56
C ILE A 1061 -19.09 19.17 36.20
N LYS A 1062 -17.95 19.10 36.91
CA LYS A 1062 -17.46 17.88 37.54
C LYS A 1062 -18.47 17.36 38.58
N GLY A 1063 -18.83 16.08 38.50
CA GLY A 1063 -19.80 15.43 39.39
C GLY A 1063 -21.27 15.64 39.01
N ALA A 1064 -21.57 16.45 37.99
CA ALA A 1064 -22.89 16.55 37.41
C ALA A 1064 -23.03 15.60 36.22
N SER A 1065 -24.25 15.14 35.96
CA SER A 1065 -24.61 14.39 34.76
C SER A 1065 -25.60 15.18 33.91
N VAL A 1066 -25.50 15.08 32.60
CA VAL A 1066 -26.49 15.59 31.64
C VAL A 1066 -27.22 14.44 30.99
N ALA A 1067 -28.46 14.68 30.57
CA ALA A 1067 -29.19 13.72 29.75
C ALA A 1067 -28.42 13.42 28.45
N ILE A 1068 -28.38 12.14 28.06
CA ILE A 1068 -27.94 11.75 26.72
C ILE A 1068 -29.01 12.26 25.74
N ASN A 1069 -28.58 12.85 24.63
CA ASN A 1069 -29.49 13.35 23.61
C ASN A 1069 -30.11 12.17 22.83
N MET A 1070 -31.25 12.39 22.19
CA MET A 1070 -31.97 11.36 21.44
C MET A 1070 -31.12 10.71 20.32
N GLY A 1071 -30.28 11.48 19.63
CA GLY A 1071 -29.43 10.97 18.55
C GLY A 1071 -28.38 9.98 19.07
N ASP A 1072 -27.64 10.35 20.10
CA ASP A 1072 -26.62 9.52 20.76
C ASP A 1072 -27.22 8.18 21.23
N ILE A 1073 -28.47 8.18 21.71
CA ILE A 1073 -29.19 6.94 22.09
C ILE A 1073 -29.43 6.07 20.86
N LEU A 1074 -29.97 6.64 19.80
CA LEU A 1074 -30.41 5.87 18.62
C LEU A 1074 -29.26 5.47 17.69
N TYR A 1075 -28.10 6.14 17.75
CA TYR A 1075 -26.86 5.70 17.09
C TYR A 1075 -26.13 4.59 17.85
N SER A 1076 -26.54 4.26 19.08
CA SER A 1076 -25.91 3.19 19.84
C SER A 1076 -26.26 1.84 19.20
N ASP A 1077 -25.25 1.14 18.67
CA ASP A 1077 -25.40 -0.23 18.13
C ASP A 1077 -26.15 -1.17 19.08
N GLU A 1078 -25.99 -0.99 20.39
CA GLU A 1078 -26.65 -1.84 21.37
C GLU A 1078 -28.13 -1.51 21.56
N ILE A 1079 -28.52 -0.23 21.46
CA ILE A 1079 -29.94 0.15 21.42
C ILE A 1079 -30.54 -0.36 20.12
N VAL A 1080 -29.86 -0.17 18.98
CA VAL A 1080 -30.35 -0.63 17.67
C VAL A 1080 -30.56 -2.16 17.67
N LYS A 1081 -29.63 -2.93 18.22
CA LYS A 1081 -29.75 -4.39 18.33
C LYS A 1081 -30.90 -4.88 19.21
N LYS A 1082 -31.35 -4.06 20.17
CA LYS A 1082 -32.46 -4.41 21.07
C LYS A 1082 -33.79 -3.86 20.62
N LEU A 1083 -33.83 -2.62 20.14
CA LEU A 1083 -35.04 -1.93 19.70
C LEU A 1083 -35.45 -2.31 18.27
N GLY A 1084 -34.50 -2.75 17.46
CA GLY A 1084 -34.67 -3.10 16.05
C GLY A 1084 -34.25 -1.97 15.10
N ASP A 1085 -33.68 -2.37 13.96
CA ASP A 1085 -33.13 -1.45 12.95
C ASP A 1085 -34.18 -0.47 12.40
N ASP A 1086 -35.40 -0.94 12.14
CA ASP A 1086 -36.47 -0.14 11.53
C ASP A 1086 -36.93 0.99 12.45
N VAL A 1087 -37.19 0.69 13.73
CA VAL A 1087 -37.67 1.65 14.72
C VAL A 1087 -36.59 2.68 15.04
N ALA A 1088 -35.35 2.22 15.24
CA ALA A 1088 -34.23 3.12 15.50
C ALA A 1088 -33.97 4.07 14.33
N PHE A 1089 -33.98 3.54 13.10
CA PHE A 1089 -33.80 4.34 11.89
C PHE A 1089 -34.95 5.34 11.67
N TYR A 1090 -36.20 4.92 11.86
CA TYR A 1090 -37.37 5.80 11.76
C TYR A 1090 -37.26 7.00 12.70
N LEU A 1091 -36.90 6.75 13.96
CA LEU A 1091 -36.73 7.80 14.96
C LEU A 1091 -35.53 8.70 14.65
N LEU A 1092 -34.40 8.16 14.17
CA LEU A 1092 -33.26 8.95 13.72
C LEU A 1092 -33.64 9.87 12.56
N ALA A 1093 -34.32 9.33 11.55
CA ALA A 1093 -34.69 10.04 10.34
C ALA A 1093 -35.69 11.18 10.60
N LEU A 1094 -36.63 11.01 11.53
CA LEU A 1094 -37.57 12.07 11.89
C LEU A 1094 -36.97 13.12 12.83
N TYR A 1095 -36.26 12.70 13.87
CA TYR A 1095 -35.99 13.58 15.01
C TYR A 1095 -34.55 14.07 15.12
N ALA A 1096 -33.55 13.24 14.84
CA ALA A 1096 -32.20 13.47 15.36
C ALA A 1096 -31.08 13.61 14.31
N ASP A 1097 -31.18 12.96 13.15
CA ASP A 1097 -30.13 13.00 12.13
C ASP A 1097 -30.29 14.24 11.23
N PRO A 1098 -29.24 15.07 11.02
CA PRO A 1098 -29.30 16.23 10.13
C PRO A 1098 -29.55 15.90 8.65
N ARG A 1099 -29.35 14.64 8.23
CA ARG A 1099 -29.70 14.12 6.90
C ARG A 1099 -31.21 13.88 6.75
N GLY A 1100 -31.91 13.70 7.87
CA GLY A 1100 -33.35 13.48 7.98
C GLY A 1100 -34.18 14.77 8.02
N LEU A 1101 -35.33 14.72 8.71
CA LEU A 1101 -36.14 15.91 9.05
C LEU A 1101 -35.58 16.68 10.25
N ASN A 1102 -34.87 15.98 11.15
CA ASN A 1102 -34.16 16.59 12.28
C ASN A 1102 -35.05 17.44 13.22
N LEU A 1103 -36.33 17.05 13.38
CA LEU A 1103 -37.37 17.86 14.03
C LEU A 1103 -37.00 18.27 15.46
N ARG A 1104 -36.38 17.37 16.23
CA ARG A 1104 -36.01 17.64 17.63
C ARG A 1104 -34.95 18.74 17.71
N ASN A 1105 -33.91 18.67 16.89
CA ASN A 1105 -32.83 19.66 16.92
C ASN A 1105 -33.30 20.99 16.34
N GLN A 1106 -34.11 20.97 15.27
CA GLN A 1106 -34.69 22.19 14.71
C GLN A 1106 -35.56 22.93 15.73
N LEU A 1107 -36.39 22.21 16.48
CA LEU A 1107 -37.21 22.78 17.55
C LEU A 1107 -36.34 23.31 18.69
N ALA A 1108 -35.42 22.51 19.21
CA ALA A 1108 -34.58 22.88 20.36
C ALA A 1108 -33.66 24.09 20.08
N HIS A 1109 -33.22 24.27 18.83
CA HIS A 1109 -32.39 25.40 18.42
C HIS A 1109 -33.19 26.61 17.91
N GLY A 1110 -34.52 26.57 17.94
CA GLY A 1110 -35.38 27.67 17.46
C GLY A 1110 -35.31 27.88 15.95
N GLN A 1111 -34.99 26.82 15.19
CA GLN A 1111 -34.83 26.84 13.74
C GLN A 1111 -36.10 26.39 13.00
N LEU A 1112 -37.09 25.84 13.72
CA LEU A 1112 -38.36 25.39 13.14
C LEU A 1112 -39.24 26.59 12.77
N ARG A 1113 -39.59 26.72 11.48
CA ARG A 1113 -40.43 27.81 10.96
C ARG A 1113 -41.90 27.43 10.95
N LEU A 1114 -42.79 28.42 11.03
CA LEU A 1114 -44.25 28.21 11.01
C LEU A 1114 -44.71 27.43 9.77
N THR A 1115 -44.08 27.63 8.62
CA THR A 1115 -44.38 26.91 7.37
C THR A 1115 -44.10 25.40 7.44
N SER A 1116 -43.19 24.98 8.33
CA SER A 1116 -42.85 23.56 8.57
C SER A 1116 -43.76 22.91 9.63
N ILE A 1117 -44.51 23.71 10.37
CA ILE A 1117 -45.47 23.28 11.39
C ILE A 1117 -46.85 23.20 10.74
N ASN A 1118 -47.21 22.01 10.28
CA ASN A 1118 -48.47 21.75 9.61
C ASN A 1118 -49.05 20.40 10.07
N ASP A 1119 -50.24 20.09 9.57
CA ASP A 1119 -50.96 18.85 9.88
C ASP A 1119 -50.14 17.59 9.54
N HIS A 1120 -49.35 17.60 8.46
CA HIS A 1120 -48.49 16.46 8.12
C HIS A 1120 -47.49 16.15 9.23
N THR A 1121 -46.74 17.18 9.65
CA THR A 1121 -45.71 17.05 10.68
C THR A 1121 -46.36 16.59 11.99
N ALA A 1122 -47.50 17.16 12.38
CA ALA A 1122 -48.23 16.75 13.57
C ALA A 1122 -48.71 15.29 13.48
N ARG A 1123 -49.27 14.84 12.34
CA ARG A 1123 -49.67 13.44 12.12
C ARG A 1123 -48.51 12.46 12.20
N LEU A 1124 -47.31 12.82 11.75
CA LEU A 1124 -46.12 11.98 11.93
C LEU A 1124 -45.76 11.80 13.42
N LEU A 1125 -46.00 12.82 14.26
CA LEU A 1125 -45.82 12.70 15.71
C LEU A 1125 -46.86 11.73 16.31
N ILE A 1126 -48.13 11.82 15.89
CA ILE A 1126 -49.17 10.88 16.32
C ILE A 1126 -48.86 9.46 15.87
N HIS A 1127 -48.41 9.27 14.63
CA HIS A 1127 -47.94 7.98 14.15
C HIS A 1127 -46.74 7.48 14.98
N THR A 1128 -45.81 8.35 15.36
CA THR A 1128 -44.70 7.98 16.26
C THR A 1128 -45.22 7.48 17.60
N LEU A 1129 -46.29 8.06 18.16
CA LEU A 1129 -46.92 7.55 19.38
C LEU A 1129 -47.51 6.15 19.20
N LEU A 1130 -48.08 5.84 18.01
CA LEU A 1130 -48.55 4.49 17.69
C LEU A 1130 -47.39 3.48 17.63
N VAL A 1131 -46.27 3.85 16.98
CA VAL A 1131 -45.04 3.04 16.91
C VAL A 1131 -44.45 2.80 18.29
N LEU A 1132 -44.36 3.85 19.12
CA LEU A 1132 -43.85 3.75 20.48
C LEU A 1132 -44.77 2.87 21.36
N GLY A 1133 -46.07 2.83 21.11
CA GLY A 1133 -46.97 1.89 21.79
C GLY A 1133 -46.63 0.41 21.54
N LEU A 1134 -45.90 0.09 20.47
CA LEU A 1134 -45.49 -1.28 20.09
C LEU A 1134 -43.99 -1.55 20.25
N TRP A 1135 -43.25 -0.69 20.97
CA TRP A 1135 -41.79 -0.79 20.99
C TRP A 1135 -41.27 -2.14 21.50
N LYS A 1136 -41.97 -2.79 22.45
CA LYS A 1136 -41.59 -4.12 22.97
C LYS A 1136 -41.86 -5.21 21.94
N GLU A 1137 -43.02 -5.16 21.31
CA GLU A 1137 -43.41 -6.10 20.27
C GLU A 1137 -42.43 -6.05 19.08
N PHE A 1138 -41.96 -4.86 18.69
CA PHE A 1138 -40.91 -4.70 17.68
C PHE A 1138 -39.56 -5.27 18.13
N ALA A 1139 -39.15 -5.01 19.38
CA ALA A 1139 -37.91 -5.55 19.95
C ALA A 1139 -37.91 -7.08 19.99
N GLU A 1140 -39.03 -7.69 20.41
CA GLU A 1140 -39.20 -9.14 20.48
C GLU A 1140 -39.20 -9.78 19.08
N SER A 1141 -39.94 -9.22 18.12
CA SER A 1141 -39.98 -9.69 16.73
C SER A 1141 -38.60 -9.63 16.07
N PHE A 1142 -37.84 -8.56 16.32
CA PHE A 1142 -36.49 -8.42 15.81
C PHE A 1142 -35.54 -9.47 16.40
N ALA A 1143 -35.60 -9.71 17.72
CA ALA A 1143 -34.81 -10.76 18.37
C ALA A 1143 -35.11 -12.16 17.82
N GLN A 1144 -36.38 -12.48 17.55
CA GLN A 1144 -36.79 -13.75 16.93
C GLN A 1144 -36.26 -13.88 15.49
N THR A 1145 -36.34 -12.82 14.70
CA THR A 1145 -35.82 -12.80 13.31
C THR A 1145 -34.31 -12.98 13.27
N GLN A 1146 -33.58 -12.39 14.22
CA GLN A 1146 -32.13 -12.61 14.33
C GLN A 1146 -31.80 -14.05 14.70
N ALA A 1147 -32.51 -14.66 15.66
CA ALA A 1147 -32.31 -16.04 16.07
C ALA A 1147 -32.52 -17.03 14.90
N GLN A 1148 -33.59 -16.86 14.12
CA GLN A 1148 -33.85 -17.67 12.92
C GLN A 1148 -32.77 -17.50 11.85
N SER A 1149 -32.26 -16.29 11.63
CA SER A 1149 -31.18 -16.05 10.65
C SER A 1149 -29.82 -16.64 11.04
N VAL A 1150 -29.61 -16.91 12.34
CA VAL A 1150 -28.43 -17.60 12.85
C VAL A 1150 -28.59 -19.12 12.70
N GLU A 1151 -29.80 -19.66 12.91
CA GLU A 1151 -30.12 -21.07 12.64
C GLU A 1151 -30.09 -21.42 11.14
N GLU A 1152 -30.44 -20.50 10.23
CA GLU A 1152 -30.33 -20.73 8.77
C GLU A 1152 -28.90 -20.60 8.23
N LYS A 1153 -27.97 -20.02 9.00
CA LYS A 1153 -26.55 -19.84 8.63
C LYS A 1153 -25.62 -20.87 9.30
N LEU A 1154 -26.12 -21.61 10.29
CA LEU A 1154 -25.50 -22.79 10.88
C LEU A 1154 -25.96 -24.05 10.14
#